data_AF-A0A811NZP6-F1
#
_entry.id   AF-A0A811NZP6-F1
#
_cell.length_a   1.000
_cell.length_b   1.000
_cell.length_c   1.000
_cell.angle_alpha   90.00
_cell.angle_beta   90.00
_cell.angle_gamma   90.00
#
_symmetry.space_group_name_H-M   'P 1'
#
loop_
_entity.id
_entity.type
_entity.pdbx_description
1 polymer ?
#
loop_
_entity_poly.entity_id
_entity_poly.type
_entity_poly.pdbx_seq_one_letter_code
_entity_poly.pdbx_strand_id
1 'polypeptide(L)'
;MHLAMALALALALLLVGGVVVRSQPFDYPTAKPSTTWANTDASLPHHVTYADGSVARAALLRLNPAGYGPSYAFGFFCTNHQAPPCTEFLLGVAVVYCNSGGLMTSVVAGIPQVVWSANRGRPVGEGASAELTAAGDLVLRSAPGGAVVWSAGTAGRSVAGMAVARDGNLVLIDARNATVWQSFDHPTDALLVGQSLRPGARLVANSSAADWSASRLYLTVADDSLSAYVDAKPPQRYYHLGFSKVTGAYATYANGSLAVFDPAAAPAASTPLATIQLPAVGGGTVQYMRLEHDGHLRLYEWNPAGWAPVFDVLRLFPDDCAFPTVCGAYGVCTDMQCSCPDAANFRAVDFRRPNRGCVPTAPALAACGGPPARLVSLPGLAYFNDPDTSLRALERVSDAACRKACLDECRCAAAQFVYGGDAGDGFCYLQSEVLSMETLRPEVVHYNSTMHLKAMATRILSRQNLRKLASFTLQNISQRQLISPYPPALRSTIASPSKFLTPLYLSGHSLAVRWVTYGSVNLVLSDDGKPKFQIEEVEPSTKRRYLTKKRLKVQRKKEKKKRKEANKNDPRRIRPKGKKIKQKFPTPEARLKYKIEKAKLKEARLVEKLKKYEIAKAQGPMAKPDDLSGEERFYLKKVSQKKSNYVPVGRRGVFGGVILNMHLHWKKHETVKVICKPCKPGQIQEYANEIARLSGGIPVNIIGDDTIVFYRGKNYVQPEVMSPVDTLSKKKALEKSKYEQSLETVQRFIAISEKELELYYRHVALYGIPQSHKADLVCGDDREASLLKMGGLDQGKDQEPHLATNQFSDLHISDVSESDEEDSSGSEYDVNNNETESMTSISEDASVSDHGGLANWGEV
;
A
#
# COMPACT_ATOMS: atom_id res chain seq x y z
N MET A 1 65.61 18.06 -44.99
CA MET A 1 64.13 18.06 -45.06
C MET A 1 63.46 17.35 -43.89
N HIS A 2 63.89 16.16 -43.47
CA HIS A 2 63.24 15.44 -42.36
C HIS A 2 63.35 16.11 -40.98
N LEU A 3 64.44 16.84 -40.69
CA LEU A 3 64.60 17.54 -39.41
C LEU A 3 63.69 18.78 -39.27
N ALA A 4 63.44 19.48 -40.38
CA ALA A 4 62.56 20.65 -40.42
C ALA A 4 61.07 20.26 -40.27
N MET A 5 60.70 19.08 -40.80
CA MET A 5 59.33 18.56 -40.69
C MET A 5 59.04 18.05 -39.26
N ALA A 6 60.05 17.50 -38.58
CA ALA A 6 59.93 17.08 -37.18
C ALA A 6 59.80 18.27 -36.22
N LEU A 7 60.55 19.37 -36.45
CA LEU A 7 60.43 20.59 -35.64
C LEU A 7 59.09 21.30 -35.85
N ALA A 8 58.56 21.29 -37.08
CA ALA A 8 57.25 21.87 -37.39
C ALA A 8 56.09 21.08 -36.75
N LEU A 9 56.19 19.75 -36.69
CA LEU A 9 55.20 18.92 -35.97
C LEU A 9 55.29 19.11 -34.44
N ALA A 10 56.49 19.27 -33.89
CA ALA A 10 56.68 19.51 -32.45
C ALA A 10 56.15 20.90 -32.02
N LEU A 11 56.33 21.94 -32.84
CA LEU A 11 55.74 23.26 -32.59
C LEU A 11 54.21 23.26 -32.78
N ALA A 12 53.68 22.49 -33.73
CA ALA A 12 52.23 22.34 -33.91
C ALA A 12 51.58 21.60 -32.72
N LEU A 13 52.25 20.61 -32.13
CA LEU A 13 51.78 19.90 -30.94
C LEU A 13 51.83 20.76 -29.66
N LEU A 14 52.74 21.74 -29.58
CA LEU A 14 52.78 22.70 -28.47
C LEU A 14 51.74 23.83 -28.60
N LEU A 15 51.28 24.14 -29.82
CA LEU A 15 50.24 25.14 -30.08
C LEU A 15 48.81 24.56 -30.05
N VAL A 16 48.65 23.23 -30.10
CA VAL A 16 47.37 22.52 -29.89
C VAL A 16 47.22 22.05 -28.43
N GLY A 17 48.03 22.58 -27.51
CA GLY A 17 47.73 22.65 -26.09
C GLY A 17 46.53 23.57 -25.80
N GLY A 18 45.45 23.42 -26.57
CA GLY A 18 44.14 23.93 -26.21
C GLY A 18 43.84 23.38 -24.83
N VAL A 19 43.68 24.29 -23.88
CA VAL A 19 43.17 24.02 -22.55
C VAL A 19 41.97 23.09 -22.71
N VAL A 20 42.17 21.79 -22.47
CA VAL A 20 41.07 20.90 -22.16
C VAL A 20 40.60 21.41 -20.82
N VAL A 21 39.68 22.39 -20.86
CA VAL A 21 38.78 22.66 -19.76
C VAL A 21 37.98 21.37 -19.66
N ARG A 22 38.52 20.39 -18.91
CA ARG A 22 37.68 19.45 -18.19
C ARG A 22 36.76 20.36 -17.41
N SER A 23 35.53 20.54 -17.87
CA SER A 23 34.48 21.09 -17.04
C SER A 23 34.50 20.21 -15.79
N GLN A 24 35.01 20.74 -14.69
CA GLN A 24 35.04 19.98 -13.45
C GLN A 24 33.60 19.55 -13.18
N PRO A 25 33.34 18.29 -12.82
CA PRO A 25 32.04 17.90 -12.30
C PRO A 25 31.69 18.92 -11.21
N PHE A 26 30.46 19.42 -11.20
CA PHE A 26 29.97 20.30 -10.14
C PHE A 26 29.86 19.52 -8.80
N ASP A 27 31.00 19.13 -8.24
CA ASP A 27 31.18 18.53 -6.91
C ASP A 27 31.89 19.58 -6.06
N TYR A 28 31.13 20.30 -5.24
CA TYR A 28 31.64 21.35 -4.34
C TYR A 28 31.11 21.07 -2.93
N PRO A 29 31.61 20.01 -2.28
CA PRO A 29 31.01 19.53 -1.04
C PRO A 29 31.48 20.30 0.20
N THR A 30 32.40 21.27 0.05
CA THR A 30 33.06 21.92 1.19
C THR A 30 32.92 23.44 1.17
N ALA A 31 32.87 24.04 2.36
CA ALA A 31 32.93 25.49 2.57
C ALA A 31 34.01 25.86 3.61
N LYS A 32 34.53 27.08 3.50
CA LYS A 32 35.41 27.67 4.52
C LYS A 32 34.63 28.66 5.40
N PRO A 33 35.11 28.94 6.62
CA PRO A 33 34.59 30.05 7.42
C PRO A 33 34.52 31.35 6.63
N SER A 34 33.57 32.21 7.01
CA SER A 34 33.20 33.45 6.30
C SER A 34 32.51 33.23 4.95
N THR A 35 31.82 32.10 4.78
CA THR A 35 30.97 31.85 3.59
C THR A 35 29.51 32.12 3.91
N THR A 36 28.82 32.84 3.03
CA THR A 36 27.39 33.15 3.16
C THR A 36 26.63 32.71 1.91
N TRP A 37 25.47 32.09 2.11
CA TRP A 37 24.52 31.70 1.07
C TRP A 37 23.19 32.39 1.32
N ALA A 38 22.75 33.20 0.36
CA ALA A 38 21.40 33.76 0.40
C ALA A 38 20.41 32.79 -0.27
N ASN A 39 19.19 32.76 0.23
CA ASN A 39 18.10 31.97 -0.31
C ASN A 39 17.48 32.72 -1.48
N THR A 40 18.22 32.82 -2.59
CA THR A 40 17.77 33.44 -3.84
C THR A 40 18.38 32.73 -5.04
N ASP A 41 17.66 32.70 -6.16
CA ASP A 41 18.14 32.07 -7.40
C ASP A 41 19.42 32.73 -7.95
N ALA A 42 19.60 34.02 -7.69
CA ALA A 42 20.77 34.78 -8.13
C ALA A 42 22.05 34.43 -7.36
N SER A 43 21.94 34.08 -6.07
CA SER A 43 23.08 33.74 -5.22
C SER A 43 23.40 32.24 -5.21
N LEU A 44 22.40 31.40 -5.47
CA LEU A 44 22.54 29.95 -5.58
C LEU A 44 22.24 29.51 -7.02
N PRO A 45 23.24 29.54 -7.92
CA PRO A 45 23.05 29.29 -9.34
C PRO A 45 22.62 27.84 -9.63
N HIS A 46 22.88 26.91 -8.71
CA HIS A 46 22.38 25.55 -8.79
C HIS A 46 21.03 25.44 -8.07
N HIS A 47 19.99 25.89 -8.76
CA HIS A 47 18.61 25.74 -8.33
C HIS A 47 17.78 24.99 -9.36
N VAL A 48 16.80 24.23 -8.90
CA VAL A 48 15.85 23.49 -9.73
C VAL A 48 14.46 23.58 -9.14
N THR A 49 13.50 23.89 -10.00
CA THR A 49 12.06 23.77 -9.70
C THR A 49 11.55 22.45 -10.26
N TYR A 50 10.93 21.65 -9.41
CA TYR A 50 10.41 20.33 -9.72
C TYR A 50 8.96 20.40 -10.20
N ALA A 51 8.48 19.33 -10.85
CA ALA A 51 7.16 19.27 -11.46
C ALA A 51 6.01 19.32 -10.44
N ASP A 52 6.28 18.97 -9.19
CA ASP A 52 5.36 19.09 -8.06
C ASP A 52 5.40 20.49 -7.41
N GLY A 53 6.22 21.42 -7.92
CA GLY A 53 6.40 22.75 -7.36
C GLY A 53 7.45 22.85 -6.26
N SER A 54 8.11 21.75 -5.85
CA SER A 54 9.27 21.82 -4.95
C SER A 54 10.39 22.64 -5.58
N VAL A 55 11.19 23.28 -4.74
CA VAL A 55 12.39 24.01 -5.17
C VAL A 55 13.57 23.54 -4.34
N ALA A 56 14.67 23.18 -5.02
CA ALA A 56 15.96 22.91 -4.38
C ALA A 56 16.97 23.95 -4.80
N ARG A 57 17.68 24.55 -3.84
CA ARG A 57 18.80 25.48 -4.04
C ARG A 57 20.02 24.96 -3.30
N ALA A 58 21.01 24.47 -4.03
CA ALA A 58 22.17 23.78 -3.46
C ALA A 58 23.31 24.77 -3.14
N ALA A 59 23.65 24.90 -1.86
CA ALA A 59 24.80 25.64 -1.36
C ALA A 59 26.09 24.80 -1.38
N LEU A 60 25.97 23.50 -1.09
CA LEU A 60 27.02 22.50 -1.30
C LEU A 60 26.41 21.29 -2.00
N LEU A 61 27.20 20.65 -2.87
CA LEU A 61 26.78 19.44 -3.59
C LEU A 61 27.87 18.39 -3.49
N ARG A 62 27.48 17.19 -3.09
CA ARG A 62 28.31 15.99 -3.04
C ARG A 62 27.78 14.94 -4.01
N LEU A 63 28.46 14.75 -5.12
CA LEU A 63 28.04 13.81 -6.17
C LEU A 63 28.22 12.36 -5.75
N ASN A 64 27.33 11.50 -6.27
CA ASN A 64 27.47 10.06 -6.20
C ASN A 64 28.82 9.61 -6.80
N PRO A 65 29.54 8.65 -6.18
CA PRO A 65 30.78 8.12 -6.75
C PRO A 65 30.65 7.54 -8.17
N ALA A 66 29.46 7.11 -8.57
CA ALA A 66 29.18 6.70 -9.95
C ALA A 66 29.20 7.86 -10.98
N GLY A 67 29.27 9.10 -10.51
CA GLY A 67 29.27 10.32 -11.33
C GLY A 67 27.88 10.78 -11.77
N TYR A 68 26.83 10.00 -11.51
CA TYR A 68 25.43 10.34 -11.77
C TYR A 68 24.53 9.60 -10.77
N GLY A 69 23.28 10.04 -10.64
CA GLY A 69 22.28 9.44 -9.77
C GLY A 69 22.02 10.21 -8.48
N PRO A 70 21.39 9.57 -7.48
CA PRO A 70 21.11 10.16 -6.18
C PRO A 70 22.41 10.62 -5.50
N SER A 71 22.43 11.89 -5.13
CA SER A 71 23.56 12.65 -4.59
C SER A 71 23.06 13.48 -3.40
N TYR A 72 23.97 13.99 -2.56
CA TYR A 72 23.59 14.78 -1.38
C TYR A 72 23.86 16.26 -1.62
N ALA A 73 22.88 17.10 -1.30
CA ALA A 73 23.01 18.55 -1.36
C ALA A 73 22.69 19.17 0.00
N PHE A 74 23.49 20.13 0.43
CA PHE A 74 23.15 21.03 1.53
C PHE A 74 22.67 22.36 0.96
N GLY A 75 21.59 22.91 1.49
CA GLY A 75 21.03 24.17 1.00
C GLY A 75 19.58 24.40 1.40
N PHE A 76 18.86 25.19 0.61
CA PHE A 76 17.48 25.56 0.86
C PHE A 76 16.52 24.70 0.03
N PHE A 77 15.54 24.10 0.70
CA PHE A 77 14.56 23.21 0.09
C PHE A 77 13.16 23.64 0.47
N CYS A 78 12.34 23.94 -0.53
CA CYS A 78 10.91 24.15 -0.35
C CYS A 78 10.21 22.80 -0.46
N THR A 79 9.37 22.46 0.52
CA THR A 79 8.65 21.18 0.57
C THR A 79 7.12 21.35 0.49
N ASN A 80 6.62 22.59 0.39
CA ASN A 80 5.19 22.88 0.32
C ASN A 80 4.73 23.08 -1.13
N HIS A 81 4.17 22.02 -1.69
CA HIS A 81 3.72 21.93 -3.09
C HIS A 81 2.33 22.55 -3.33
N GLN A 82 1.57 22.83 -2.26
CA GLN A 82 0.15 23.21 -2.38
C GLN A 82 -0.08 24.65 -2.84
N ALA A 83 0.95 25.52 -2.87
CA ALA A 83 0.81 26.92 -3.31
C ALA A 83 2.07 27.44 -4.01
N PRO A 84 2.21 27.27 -5.34
CA PRO A 84 3.22 27.98 -6.11
C PRO A 84 2.91 29.49 -6.13
N PRO A 85 3.90 30.39 -5.97
CA PRO A 85 5.32 30.11 -5.78
C PRO A 85 5.69 29.68 -4.35
N CYS A 86 6.74 28.87 -4.23
CA CYS A 86 7.32 28.47 -2.95
C CYS A 86 7.69 29.68 -2.07
N THR A 87 7.14 29.72 -0.86
CA THR A 87 7.39 30.80 0.12
C THR A 87 8.06 30.33 1.40
N GLU A 88 8.12 29.02 1.63
CA GLU A 88 8.63 28.41 2.86
C GLU A 88 9.78 27.45 2.54
N PHE A 89 10.95 27.72 3.10
CA PHE A 89 12.17 26.95 2.88
C PHE A 89 12.73 26.38 4.18
N LEU A 90 13.19 25.14 4.08
CA LEU A 90 14.02 24.48 5.09
C LEU A 90 15.48 24.55 4.67
N LEU A 91 16.36 24.94 5.59
CA LEU A 91 17.79 24.74 5.45
C LEU A 91 18.10 23.31 5.91
N GLY A 92 18.76 22.51 5.08
CA GLY A 92 18.98 21.11 5.41
C GLY A 92 19.91 20.37 4.46
N VAL A 93 19.94 19.05 4.61
CA VAL A 93 20.55 18.12 3.66
C VAL A 93 19.44 17.36 2.97
N ALA A 94 19.48 17.30 1.64
CA ALA A 94 18.54 16.55 0.84
C ALA A 94 19.25 15.61 -0.13
N VAL A 95 18.57 14.51 -0.46
CA VAL A 95 18.94 13.66 -1.59
C VAL A 95 18.35 14.25 -2.86
N VAL A 96 19.21 14.54 -3.83
CA VAL A 96 18.87 15.12 -5.15
C VAL A 96 19.38 14.20 -6.26
N TYR A 97 18.76 14.23 -7.43
CA TYR A 97 19.24 13.47 -8.58
C TYR A 97 20.16 14.32 -9.45
N CYS A 98 21.40 13.87 -9.67
CA CYS A 98 22.37 14.56 -10.52
C CYS A 98 22.66 13.77 -11.81
N ASN A 99 22.88 14.46 -12.92
CA ASN A 99 23.37 13.84 -14.16
C ASN A 99 24.91 13.73 -14.15
N SER A 100 25.48 13.16 -15.22
CA SER A 100 26.94 13.02 -15.38
C SER A 100 27.70 14.35 -15.43
N GLY A 101 27.02 15.47 -15.68
CA GLY A 101 27.59 16.82 -15.62
C GLY A 101 27.57 17.43 -14.22
N GLY A 102 27.01 16.74 -13.21
CA GLY A 102 26.86 17.26 -11.85
C GLY A 102 25.70 18.25 -11.67
N LEU A 103 24.83 18.40 -12.66
CA LEU A 103 23.64 19.26 -12.56
C LEU A 103 22.48 18.48 -11.92
N MET A 104 21.75 19.14 -11.03
CA MET A 104 20.48 18.64 -10.51
C MET A 104 19.48 18.52 -11.67
N THR A 105 18.90 17.33 -11.87
CA THR A 105 18.03 17.00 -13.00
C THR A 105 16.90 16.06 -12.55
N SER A 106 16.17 15.46 -13.50
CA SER A 106 15.02 14.59 -13.22
C SER A 106 13.90 15.31 -12.47
N VAL A 107 13.42 16.42 -13.02
CA VAL A 107 12.40 17.29 -12.37
C VAL A 107 11.06 16.60 -12.08
N VAL A 108 10.81 15.42 -12.63
CA VAL A 108 9.57 14.63 -12.42
C VAL A 108 9.78 13.50 -11.42
N ALA A 109 10.79 12.66 -11.62
CA ALA A 109 11.02 11.50 -10.75
C ALA A 109 11.97 11.81 -9.59
N GLY A 110 12.89 12.76 -9.77
CA GLY A 110 13.99 13.13 -8.88
C GLY A 110 13.65 14.17 -7.83
N ILE A 111 12.39 14.20 -7.38
CA ILE A 111 11.90 15.12 -6.34
C ILE A 111 12.84 15.03 -5.12
N PRO A 112 13.35 16.16 -4.62
CA PRO A 112 14.35 16.18 -3.57
C PRO A 112 13.76 15.64 -2.27
N GLN A 113 14.53 14.83 -1.55
CA GLN A 113 14.12 14.29 -0.25
C GLN A 113 14.98 14.89 0.85
N VAL A 114 14.42 15.79 1.64
CA VAL A 114 15.10 16.38 2.80
C VAL A 114 15.25 15.31 3.88
N VAL A 115 16.49 14.89 4.16
CA VAL A 115 16.83 13.82 5.11
C VAL A 115 17.34 14.37 6.44
N TRP A 116 17.63 15.67 6.49
CA TRP A 116 17.94 16.40 7.71
C TRP A 116 17.58 17.88 7.53
N SER A 117 17.08 18.56 8.57
CA SER A 117 16.79 20.00 8.52
C SER A 117 17.14 20.72 9.82
N ALA A 118 17.62 21.96 9.70
CA ALA A 118 18.02 22.80 10.81
C ALA A 118 16.82 23.49 11.47
N ASN A 119 15.91 24.03 10.66
CA ASN A 119 14.84 24.93 11.09
C ASN A 119 13.44 24.30 10.93
N ARG A 120 13.32 23.02 11.28
CA ARG A 120 12.03 22.33 11.23
C ARG A 120 10.99 23.04 12.10
N GLY A 121 9.79 23.26 11.55
CA GLY A 121 8.71 24.02 12.22
C GLY A 121 8.90 25.53 12.25
N ARG A 122 10.02 26.07 11.76
CA ARG A 122 10.28 27.50 11.58
C ARG A 122 10.86 27.77 10.18
N PRO A 123 10.11 27.47 9.10
CA PRO A 123 10.57 27.71 7.74
C PRO A 123 10.90 29.19 7.53
N VAL A 124 11.84 29.45 6.62
CA VAL A 124 12.29 30.80 6.27
C VAL A 124 11.80 31.17 4.87
N GLY A 125 11.71 32.47 4.60
CA GLY A 125 11.29 32.99 3.30
C GLY A 125 12.42 33.19 2.30
N GLU A 126 12.06 33.74 1.15
CA GLU A 126 13.00 34.25 0.15
C GLU A 126 13.95 35.30 0.77
N GLY A 127 15.23 35.25 0.41
CA GLY A 127 16.25 36.18 0.92
C GLY A 127 16.84 35.81 2.28
N ALA A 128 16.34 34.79 2.98
CA ALA A 128 16.98 34.24 4.17
C ALA A 128 18.46 33.87 3.91
N SER A 129 19.33 33.90 4.93
CA SER A 129 20.76 33.66 4.72
C SER A 129 21.31 32.61 5.68
N ALA A 130 22.04 31.63 5.13
CA ALA A 130 22.85 30.70 5.88
C ALA A 130 24.30 31.17 5.84
N GLU A 131 24.97 31.22 6.99
CA GLU A 131 26.32 31.75 7.12
C GLU A 131 27.16 30.78 7.95
N LEU A 132 28.31 30.35 7.40
CA LEU A 132 29.39 29.80 8.19
C LEU A 132 30.28 30.96 8.63
N THR A 133 30.06 31.44 9.84
CA THR A 133 30.68 32.66 10.37
C THR A 133 32.20 32.55 10.49
N ALA A 134 32.90 33.68 10.55
CA ALA A 134 34.34 33.71 10.82
C ALA A 134 34.71 33.07 12.18
N ALA A 135 33.78 33.10 13.14
CA ALA A 135 33.93 32.44 14.44
C ALA A 135 33.73 30.92 14.39
N GLY A 136 33.36 30.35 13.23
CA GLY A 136 33.20 28.91 13.07
C GLY A 136 31.80 28.38 13.41
N ASP A 137 30.79 29.23 13.50
CA ASP A 137 29.39 28.83 13.71
C ASP A 137 28.60 28.77 12.41
N LEU A 138 27.76 27.75 12.24
CA LEU A 138 26.79 27.67 11.15
C LEU A 138 25.46 28.25 11.62
N VAL A 139 25.05 29.37 11.03
CA VAL A 139 23.90 30.18 11.47
C VAL A 139 22.91 30.36 10.33
N LEU A 140 21.62 30.17 10.60
CA LEU A 140 20.53 30.55 9.72
C LEU A 140 19.86 31.82 10.22
N ARG A 141 19.71 32.81 9.35
CA ARG A 141 19.01 34.08 9.61
C ARG A 141 17.77 34.22 8.73
N SER A 142 16.75 34.91 9.24
CA SER A 142 15.49 35.12 8.52
C SER A 142 15.62 35.97 7.25
N ALA A 143 16.64 36.83 7.21
CA ALA A 143 17.01 37.70 6.11
C ALA A 143 18.51 38.05 6.29
N PRO A 144 19.18 38.68 5.30
CA PRO A 144 20.58 39.08 5.44
C PRO A 144 20.69 40.09 6.60
N GLY A 145 21.49 39.78 7.61
CA GLY A 145 21.59 40.59 8.85
C GLY A 145 20.36 40.54 9.76
N GLY A 146 19.37 39.69 9.47
CA GLY A 146 18.15 39.52 10.26
C GLY A 146 18.35 38.67 11.53
N ALA A 147 17.23 38.38 12.19
CA ALA A 147 17.20 37.58 13.41
C ALA A 147 17.69 36.15 13.16
N VAL A 148 18.41 35.59 14.14
CA VAL A 148 18.87 34.20 14.10
C VAL A 148 17.69 33.27 14.30
N VAL A 149 17.47 32.37 13.35
CA VAL A 149 16.43 31.34 13.40
C VAL A 149 16.99 30.06 14.00
N TRP A 150 18.22 29.69 13.64
CA TRP A 150 18.90 28.49 14.10
C TRP A 150 20.43 28.69 14.09
N SER A 151 21.15 28.01 14.99
CA SER A 151 22.62 27.99 15.05
C SER A 151 23.08 26.60 15.51
N ALA A 152 24.22 26.13 14.97
CA ALA A 152 24.88 24.91 15.41
C ALA A 152 25.55 25.05 16.78
N GLY A 153 25.76 26.27 17.26
CA GLY A 153 26.40 26.56 18.54
C GLY A 153 27.89 26.26 18.55
N THR A 154 28.58 26.40 17.41
CA THR A 154 30.01 26.08 17.27
C THR A 154 30.95 27.29 17.27
N ALA A 155 30.42 28.48 17.57
CA ALA A 155 31.21 29.70 17.69
C ALA A 155 32.39 29.51 18.67
N GLY A 156 33.60 29.84 18.23
CA GLY A 156 34.81 29.75 19.04
C GLY A 156 35.36 28.34 19.22
N ARG A 157 34.77 27.31 18.61
CA ARG A 157 35.24 25.90 18.69
C ARG A 157 36.26 25.54 17.59
N SER A 158 36.98 26.53 17.07
CA SER A 158 38.06 26.37 16.07
C SER A 158 37.68 25.63 14.79
N VAL A 159 36.44 25.81 14.31
CA VAL A 159 36.00 25.24 13.02
C VAL A 159 36.81 25.87 11.88
N ALA A 160 37.45 25.03 11.08
CA ALA A 160 38.25 25.40 9.91
C ALA A 160 37.54 25.14 8.59
N GLY A 161 36.47 24.34 8.59
CA GLY A 161 35.69 24.06 7.40
C GLY A 161 34.39 23.32 7.67
N MET A 162 33.55 23.25 6.65
CA MET A 162 32.31 22.49 6.59
C MET A 162 32.32 21.57 5.39
N ALA A 163 31.75 20.38 5.50
CA ALA A 163 31.64 19.45 4.38
C ALA A 163 30.36 18.61 4.42
N VAL A 164 29.80 18.28 3.24
CA VAL A 164 28.82 17.20 3.09
C VAL A 164 29.57 15.92 2.70
N ALA A 165 29.51 14.93 3.57
CA ALA A 165 30.16 13.62 3.39
C ALA A 165 29.39 12.73 2.39
N ARG A 166 30.01 11.61 2.01
CA ARG A 166 29.46 10.69 0.99
C ARG A 166 28.22 9.92 1.45
N ASP A 167 28.05 9.79 2.76
CA ASP A 167 26.90 9.20 3.43
C ASP A 167 25.79 10.23 3.71
N GLY A 168 25.98 11.49 3.33
CA GLY A 168 25.04 12.59 3.58
C GLY A 168 25.22 13.29 4.92
N ASN A 169 26.25 12.94 5.71
CA ASN A 169 26.54 13.63 6.96
C ASN A 169 27.10 15.03 6.69
N LEU A 170 26.50 16.07 7.28
CA LEU A 170 27.01 17.44 7.25
C LEU A 170 27.93 17.62 8.46
N VAL A 171 29.22 17.83 8.22
CA VAL A 171 30.24 17.93 9.27
C VAL A 171 30.89 19.30 9.30
N LEU A 172 31.09 19.83 10.51
CA LEU A 172 32.00 20.95 10.79
C LEU A 172 33.29 20.36 11.36
N ILE A 173 34.42 20.73 10.78
CA ILE A 173 35.74 20.16 11.10
C ILE A 173 36.72 21.22 11.56
N ASP A 174 37.62 20.86 12.47
CA ASP A 174 38.76 21.69 12.87
C ASP A 174 39.93 21.59 11.87
N ALA A 175 41.01 22.34 12.11
CA ALA A 175 42.20 22.34 11.24
C ALA A 175 42.94 20.98 11.20
N ARG A 176 42.63 20.06 12.12
CA ARG A 176 43.17 18.69 12.18
C ARG A 176 42.19 17.67 11.58
N ASN A 177 41.14 18.12 10.88
CA ASN A 177 40.04 17.31 10.36
C ASN A 177 39.26 16.54 11.44
N ALA A 178 39.29 16.98 12.70
CA ALA A 178 38.45 16.41 13.74
C ALA A 178 37.04 17.00 13.67
N THR A 179 36.03 16.15 13.81
CA THR A 179 34.62 16.56 13.82
C THR A 179 34.31 17.39 15.07
N VAL A 180 33.90 18.64 14.87
CA VAL A 180 33.45 19.56 15.93
C VAL A 180 31.93 19.45 16.14
N TRP A 181 31.20 19.25 15.05
CA TRP A 181 29.76 19.09 15.00
C TRP A 181 29.37 18.28 13.76
N GLN A 182 28.28 17.51 13.83
CA GLN A 182 27.76 16.77 12.71
C GLN A 182 26.23 16.65 12.74
N SER A 183 25.59 16.62 11.56
CA SER A 183 24.13 16.47 11.47
C SER A 183 23.64 15.12 11.97
N PHE A 184 24.47 14.07 11.90
CA PHE A 184 24.09 12.74 12.33
C PHE A 184 23.77 12.62 13.82
N ASP A 185 24.33 13.49 14.67
CA ASP A 185 24.04 13.56 16.10
C ASP A 185 22.75 14.35 16.42
N HIS A 186 22.16 15.00 15.41
CA HIS A 186 20.97 15.84 15.53
C HIS A 186 19.89 15.43 14.53
N PRO A 187 19.41 14.18 14.54
CA PRO A 187 18.44 13.72 13.56
C PRO A 187 17.09 14.43 13.69
N THR A 188 16.32 14.50 12.60
CA THR A 188 14.99 15.14 12.57
C THR A 188 13.86 14.13 12.51
N ASP A 189 13.72 13.45 11.37
CA ASP A 189 12.63 12.53 11.01
C ASP A 189 13.16 11.31 10.25
N ALA A 190 14.37 11.40 9.72
CA ALA A 190 15.00 10.35 8.93
C ALA A 190 16.35 9.91 9.51
N LEU A 191 16.74 8.68 9.16
CA LEU A 191 18.07 8.12 9.40
C LEU A 191 18.69 7.67 8.07
N LEU A 192 19.98 7.94 7.94
CA LEU A 192 20.81 7.53 6.80
C LEU A 192 21.68 6.32 7.13
N VAL A 193 22.12 5.61 6.09
CA VAL A 193 23.00 4.45 6.25
C VAL A 193 24.31 4.87 6.92
N GLY A 194 24.67 4.18 8.01
CA GLY A 194 25.83 4.48 8.86
C GLY A 194 25.51 5.37 10.06
N GLN A 195 24.32 5.97 10.11
CA GLN A 195 23.91 6.81 11.22
C GLN A 195 23.49 5.98 12.44
N SER A 196 23.79 6.49 13.64
CA SER A 196 23.37 5.88 14.90
C SER A 196 22.49 6.82 15.71
N LEU A 197 21.39 6.30 16.23
CA LEU A 197 20.53 6.97 17.20
C LEU A 197 21.06 6.66 18.60
N ARG A 198 21.63 7.68 19.24
CA ARG A 198 22.18 7.60 20.60
C ARG A 198 21.10 7.91 21.66
N PRO A 199 21.32 7.56 22.94
CA PRO A 199 20.44 7.97 24.02
C PRO A 199 20.14 9.47 23.98
N GLY A 200 18.87 9.84 24.17
CA GLY A 200 18.40 11.23 24.12
C GLY A 200 18.12 11.78 22.71
N ALA A 201 18.61 11.15 21.65
CA ALA A 201 18.24 11.51 20.28
C ALA A 201 16.85 10.98 19.91
N ARG A 202 16.10 11.73 19.10
CA ARG A 202 14.72 11.40 18.70
C ARG A 202 14.52 11.66 17.21
N LEU A 203 13.88 10.71 16.53
CA LEU A 203 13.21 10.97 15.26
C LEU A 203 11.78 11.38 15.58
N VAL A 204 11.35 12.54 15.11
CA VAL A 204 9.98 13.02 15.30
C VAL A 204 9.31 13.01 13.94
N ALA A 205 8.11 12.45 13.82
CA ALA A 205 7.40 12.42 12.53
C ALA A 205 6.85 13.81 12.16
N ASN A 206 6.61 14.05 10.88
CA ASN A 206 5.87 15.23 10.43
C ASN A 206 4.41 15.16 10.88
N SER A 207 3.75 16.30 11.07
CA SER A 207 2.33 16.33 11.46
C SER A 207 1.42 15.78 10.37
N SER A 208 1.81 15.95 9.10
CA SER A 208 1.17 15.34 7.93
C SER A 208 2.13 15.30 6.73
N ALA A 209 1.70 14.72 5.62
CA ALA A 209 2.49 14.74 4.38
C ALA A 209 2.77 16.15 3.82
N ALA A 210 1.93 17.15 4.17
CA ALA A 210 2.06 18.53 3.68
C ALA A 210 2.66 19.48 4.73
N ASP A 211 2.48 19.17 6.02
CA ASP A 211 2.93 20.00 7.13
C ASP A 211 4.11 19.33 7.83
N TRP A 212 5.28 19.97 7.70
CA TRP A 212 6.56 19.53 8.21
C TRP A 212 6.82 19.91 9.67
N SER A 213 5.81 20.47 10.36
CA SER A 213 5.86 20.67 11.80
C SER A 213 5.98 19.34 12.54
N ALA A 214 6.56 19.40 13.74
CA ALA A 214 6.76 18.23 14.58
C ALA A 214 5.41 17.65 15.04
N SER A 215 5.19 16.37 14.80
CA SER A 215 4.04 15.63 15.31
C SER A 215 4.26 15.19 16.77
N ARG A 216 3.26 14.49 17.31
CA ARG A 216 3.33 13.80 18.61
C ARG A 216 4.02 12.43 18.51
N LEU A 217 4.29 11.92 17.32
CA LEU A 217 4.91 10.60 17.12
C LEU A 217 6.43 10.75 17.09
N TYR A 218 7.11 9.94 17.89
CA TYR A 218 8.57 9.93 17.89
C TYR A 218 9.16 8.55 18.16
N LEU A 219 10.34 8.30 17.59
CA LEU A 219 11.17 7.13 17.82
C LEU A 219 12.43 7.57 18.55
N THR A 220 12.81 6.86 19.60
CA THR A 220 14.00 7.18 20.40
C THR A 220 14.61 5.90 20.94
N VAL A 221 15.89 5.94 21.30
CA VAL A 221 16.45 4.90 22.18
C VAL A 221 16.24 5.41 23.60
N ALA A 222 15.23 4.86 24.28
CA ALA A 222 15.10 4.98 25.73
C ALA A 222 16.26 4.19 26.36
N ASP A 223 16.66 4.50 27.59
CA ASP A 223 17.91 4.00 28.20
C ASP A 223 18.10 2.47 28.08
N ASP A 224 17.01 1.72 27.91
CA ASP A 224 16.91 0.28 27.74
C ASP A 224 16.69 -0.24 26.30
N SER A 225 16.08 0.51 25.37
CA SER A 225 15.49 -0.04 24.15
C SER A 225 15.21 0.99 23.05
N LEU A 226 15.23 0.55 21.79
CA LEU A 226 14.71 1.35 20.68
C LEU A 226 13.19 1.30 20.72
N SER A 227 12.54 2.43 21.01
CA SER A 227 11.10 2.50 21.29
C SER A 227 10.42 3.64 20.55
N ALA A 228 9.20 3.38 20.08
CA ALA A 228 8.35 4.38 19.40
C ALA A 228 7.16 4.75 20.29
N TYR A 229 6.86 6.05 20.35
CA TYR A 229 5.94 6.65 21.30
C TYR A 229 4.98 7.63 20.64
N VAL A 230 3.84 7.80 21.30
CA VAL A 230 3.00 8.99 21.16
C VAL A 230 3.21 9.89 22.37
N ASP A 231 3.46 11.17 22.13
CA ASP A 231 3.58 12.22 23.15
C ASP A 231 2.21 12.51 23.80
N ALA A 232 1.81 11.62 24.70
CA ALA A 232 0.66 11.70 25.60
C ALA A 232 1.15 11.96 27.04
N LYS A 233 0.23 12.05 28.00
CA LYS A 233 0.56 12.31 29.41
C LYS A 233 -0.01 11.23 30.34
N PRO A 234 0.72 10.13 30.63
CA PRO A 234 2.11 9.84 30.24
C PRO A 234 2.29 9.46 28.76
N PRO A 235 3.52 9.53 28.19
CA PRO A 235 3.80 9.09 26.83
C PRO A 235 3.43 7.62 26.67
N GLN A 236 2.78 7.24 25.57
CA GLN A 236 2.35 5.85 25.36
C GLN A 236 3.24 5.17 24.33
N ARG A 237 3.87 4.05 24.71
CA ARG A 237 4.74 3.24 23.84
C ARG A 237 3.88 2.34 22.95
N TYR A 238 4.11 2.38 21.63
CA TYR A 238 3.41 1.52 20.66
C TYR A 238 4.34 0.51 19.97
N TYR A 239 5.65 0.66 20.12
CA TYR A 239 6.66 -0.27 19.60
C TYR A 239 7.90 -0.25 20.50
N HIS A 240 8.56 -1.40 20.64
CA HIS A 240 9.90 -1.51 21.22
C HIS A 240 10.70 -2.63 20.53
N LEU A 241 12.03 -2.46 20.47
CA LEU A 241 12.97 -3.43 19.95
C LEU A 241 14.24 -3.45 20.80
N GLY A 242 14.64 -4.66 21.18
CA GLY A 242 15.80 -4.87 22.04
C GLY A 242 15.50 -4.46 23.48
N PHE A 243 16.27 -5.02 24.40
CA PHE A 243 16.24 -4.64 25.80
C PHE A 243 17.63 -4.77 26.38
N SER A 244 18.14 -3.68 26.93
CA SER A 244 19.40 -3.62 27.66
C SER A 244 19.13 -3.51 29.15
N LYS A 245 19.93 -4.22 29.93
CA LYS A 245 19.96 -4.08 31.39
C LYS A 245 20.79 -2.87 31.85
N VAL A 246 21.53 -2.24 30.94
CA VAL A 246 22.46 -1.15 31.22
C VAL A 246 22.01 0.10 30.47
N THR A 247 21.99 1.23 31.16
CA THR A 247 21.62 2.51 30.56
C THR A 247 22.62 2.90 29.47
N GLY A 248 22.12 3.34 28.33
CA GLY A 248 22.94 3.90 27.25
C GLY A 248 22.98 3.06 25.99
N ALA A 249 21.98 2.21 25.77
CA ALA A 249 21.80 1.51 24.50
C ALA A 249 21.77 2.50 23.32
N TYR A 250 22.21 2.06 22.15
CA TYR A 250 22.12 2.84 20.93
C TYR A 250 21.69 1.97 19.75
N ALA A 251 21.06 2.57 18.76
CA ALA A 251 20.62 1.88 17.55
C ALA A 251 21.42 2.37 16.35
N THR A 252 21.95 1.48 15.53
CA THR A 252 22.70 1.84 14.32
C THR A 252 21.98 1.31 13.09
N TYR A 253 21.73 2.20 12.13
CA TYR A 253 21.28 1.82 10.81
C TYR A 253 22.49 1.49 9.93
N ALA A 254 22.72 0.21 9.67
CA ALA A 254 23.75 -0.28 8.76
C ALA A 254 23.14 -0.72 7.42
N ASN A 255 23.96 -0.86 6.39
CA ASN A 255 23.48 -1.39 5.11
C ASN A 255 22.95 -2.81 5.31
N GLY A 256 21.65 -3.00 5.10
CA GLY A 256 20.97 -4.28 5.27
C GLY A 256 20.50 -4.61 6.69
N SER A 257 20.69 -3.73 7.69
CA SER A 257 20.15 -3.98 9.03
C SER A 257 19.96 -2.73 9.89
N LEU A 258 18.99 -2.78 10.81
CA LEU A 258 18.87 -1.86 11.93
C LEU A 258 19.06 -2.67 13.21
N ALA A 259 20.11 -2.36 13.97
CA ALA A 259 20.50 -3.14 15.14
C ALA A 259 20.64 -2.27 16.40
N VAL A 260 20.27 -2.83 17.54
CA VAL A 260 20.39 -2.21 18.87
C VAL A 260 21.57 -2.83 19.60
N PHE A 261 22.42 -2.01 20.21
CA PHE A 261 23.64 -2.40 20.88
C PHE A 261 23.68 -1.92 22.33
N ASP A 262 24.38 -2.68 23.17
CA ASP A 262 24.73 -2.25 24.52
C ASP A 262 25.78 -1.13 24.51
N PRO A 263 25.82 -0.26 25.54
CA PRO A 263 26.83 0.80 25.65
C PRO A 263 28.26 0.28 25.79
N ALA A 264 28.46 -0.89 26.42
CA ALA A 264 29.78 -1.46 26.70
C ALA A 264 30.44 -2.15 25.48
N ALA A 265 29.72 -2.21 24.37
CA ALA A 265 30.12 -2.89 23.16
C ALA A 265 30.95 -1.95 22.26
N ALA A 266 32.21 -2.29 22.00
CA ALA A 266 32.98 -1.60 20.97
C ALA A 266 32.34 -1.87 19.59
N PRO A 267 32.15 -0.83 18.74
CA PRO A 267 31.30 -0.88 17.54
C PRO A 267 31.72 -1.88 16.44
N ALA A 268 32.88 -2.54 16.57
CA ALA A 268 33.43 -3.45 15.57
C ALA A 268 33.34 -4.95 15.93
N ALA A 269 32.99 -5.31 17.17
CA ALA A 269 33.09 -6.72 17.63
C ALA A 269 31.94 -7.20 18.55
N SER A 270 30.89 -6.39 18.74
CA SER A 270 29.79 -6.73 19.64
C SER A 270 28.61 -7.39 18.95
N THR A 271 28.05 -8.42 19.59
CA THR A 271 26.77 -9.00 19.21
C THR A 271 25.64 -8.00 19.47
N PRO A 272 24.75 -7.73 18.49
CA PRO A 272 23.61 -6.86 18.71
C PRO A 272 22.59 -7.52 19.64
N LEU A 273 21.92 -6.72 20.48
CA LEU A 273 20.83 -7.17 21.35
C LEU A 273 19.62 -7.63 20.55
N ALA A 274 19.31 -6.88 19.49
CA ALA A 274 18.25 -7.18 18.56
C ALA A 274 18.59 -6.58 17.20
N THR A 275 18.18 -7.26 16.13
CA THR A 275 18.45 -6.85 14.75
C THR A 275 17.22 -7.06 13.89
N ILE A 276 16.86 -6.02 13.14
CA ILE A 276 15.92 -6.11 12.03
C ILE A 276 16.73 -6.23 10.74
N GLN A 277 16.48 -7.29 9.98
CA GLN A 277 17.06 -7.46 8.65
C GLN A 277 16.33 -6.57 7.65
N LEU A 278 17.09 -5.79 6.89
CA LEU A 278 16.57 -4.83 5.91
C LEU A 278 17.06 -5.18 4.49
N PRO A 279 16.32 -4.82 3.43
CA PRO A 279 16.84 -4.88 2.08
C PRO A 279 18.12 -4.03 1.93
N ALA A 280 19.23 -4.66 1.57
CA ALA A 280 20.49 -3.97 1.39
C ALA A 280 20.46 -3.01 0.18
N VAL A 281 21.11 -1.86 0.30
CA VAL A 281 21.22 -0.88 -0.78
C VAL A 281 22.14 -1.39 -1.89
N GLY A 282 21.67 -1.34 -3.13
CA GLY A 282 22.47 -1.67 -4.32
C GLY A 282 23.54 -0.61 -4.62
N GLY A 283 24.60 -1.00 -5.34
CA GLY A 283 25.64 -0.05 -5.76
C GLY A 283 25.09 1.05 -6.66
N GLY A 284 25.37 2.32 -6.32
CA GLY A 284 24.98 3.50 -7.12
C GLY A 284 23.58 4.07 -6.83
N THR A 285 22.88 3.57 -5.80
CA THR A 285 21.62 4.15 -5.30
C THR A 285 21.76 4.62 -3.85
N VAL A 286 20.71 5.26 -3.31
CA VAL A 286 20.65 5.77 -1.94
C VAL A 286 19.39 5.22 -1.27
N GLN A 287 19.55 4.83 0.00
CA GLN A 287 18.47 4.45 0.89
C GLN A 287 18.46 5.35 2.12
N TYR A 288 17.27 5.66 2.62
CA TYR A 288 17.05 6.32 3.90
C TYR A 288 15.78 5.75 4.53
N MET A 289 15.68 5.78 5.86
CA MET A 289 14.43 5.47 6.56
C MET A 289 13.84 6.74 7.16
N ARG A 290 12.53 6.91 7.12
CA ARG A 290 11.81 8.06 7.69
C ARG A 290 10.65 7.61 8.57
N LEU A 291 10.51 8.24 9.73
CA LEU A 291 9.34 8.09 10.59
C LEU A 291 8.21 8.97 10.03
N GLU A 292 7.21 8.32 9.45
CA GLU A 292 6.11 8.96 8.76
C GLU A 292 5.01 9.41 9.72
N HIS A 293 4.19 10.36 9.27
CA HIS A 293 3.12 10.99 10.07
C HIS A 293 2.03 10.01 10.55
N ASP A 294 2.03 8.78 10.04
CA ASP A 294 1.13 7.69 10.41
C ASP A 294 1.74 6.70 11.41
N GLY A 295 2.98 6.94 11.86
CA GLY A 295 3.68 6.16 12.89
C GLY A 295 4.54 5.02 12.36
N HIS A 296 4.52 4.77 11.05
CA HIS A 296 5.39 3.79 10.42
C HIS A 296 6.79 4.35 10.19
N LEU A 297 7.82 3.51 10.32
CA LEU A 297 9.17 3.83 9.89
C LEU A 297 9.41 3.12 8.55
N ARG A 298 9.43 3.86 7.45
CA ARG A 298 9.54 3.29 6.12
C ARG A 298 10.94 3.47 5.57
N LEU A 299 11.47 2.41 4.97
CA LEU A 299 12.70 2.42 4.20
C LEU A 299 12.39 2.79 2.76
N TYR A 300 12.99 3.86 2.27
CA TYR A 300 12.85 4.34 0.90
C TYR A 300 14.11 4.05 0.11
N GLU A 301 13.92 3.63 -1.14
CA GLU A 301 15.00 3.44 -2.09
C GLU A 301 14.68 4.17 -3.39
N TRP A 302 15.71 4.77 -3.99
CA TRP A 302 15.60 5.38 -5.30
C TRP A 302 15.46 4.33 -6.40
N ASN A 303 14.46 4.51 -7.27
CA ASN A 303 14.32 3.75 -8.50
C ASN A 303 14.11 4.69 -9.72
N PRO A 304 14.20 4.20 -10.97
CA PRO A 304 14.04 5.06 -12.16
C PRO A 304 12.67 5.72 -12.31
N ALA A 305 11.63 5.24 -11.60
CA ALA A 305 10.31 5.85 -11.55
C ALA A 305 10.13 6.84 -10.39
N GLY A 306 11.10 6.96 -9.49
CA GLY A 306 11.11 7.86 -8.33
C GLY A 306 11.39 7.14 -7.02
N TRP A 307 11.14 7.84 -5.91
CA TRP A 307 11.24 7.25 -4.57
C TRP A 307 10.09 6.29 -4.29
N ALA A 308 10.39 5.10 -3.77
CA ALA A 308 9.38 4.14 -3.35
C ALA A 308 9.71 3.55 -1.98
N PRO A 309 8.69 3.32 -1.12
CA PRO A 309 8.89 2.56 0.11
C PRO A 309 9.12 1.09 -0.27
N VAL A 310 10.25 0.54 0.14
CA VAL A 310 10.65 -0.85 -0.13
C VAL A 310 10.45 -1.77 1.08
N PHE A 311 10.40 -1.19 2.28
CA PHE A 311 10.22 -1.94 3.52
C PHE A 311 9.57 -1.08 4.61
N ASP A 312 8.76 -1.70 5.47
CA ASP A 312 8.23 -1.08 6.69
C ASP A 312 8.93 -1.70 7.90
N VAL A 313 9.76 -0.90 8.56
CA VAL A 313 10.69 -1.33 9.61
C VAL A 313 9.95 -1.59 10.91
N LEU A 314 8.93 -0.80 11.24
CA LEU A 314 8.16 -0.91 12.49
C LEU A 314 6.87 -1.70 12.31
N ARG A 315 6.83 -2.64 11.36
CA ARG A 315 5.60 -3.38 11.05
C ARG A 315 5.01 -4.03 12.31
N LEU A 316 3.82 -3.56 12.69
CA LEU A 316 3.07 -4.08 13.85
C LEU A 316 2.23 -5.30 13.46
N PHE A 317 1.89 -6.09 14.48
CA PHE A 317 1.00 -7.26 14.38
C PHE A 317 -0.33 -6.94 15.06
N PRO A 318 -1.49 -7.37 14.53
CA PRO A 318 -1.67 -8.28 13.39
C PRO A 318 -1.69 -7.59 12.01
N ASP A 319 -2.09 -6.33 11.95
CA ASP A 319 -2.14 -5.52 10.73
C ASP A 319 -1.94 -4.03 11.03
N ASP A 320 -2.07 -3.19 10.00
CA ASP A 320 -1.83 -1.75 10.09
C ASP A 320 -2.79 -1.04 11.07
N CYS A 321 -3.91 -1.66 11.50
CA CYS A 321 -4.80 -1.07 12.51
C CYS A 321 -4.15 -0.94 13.90
N ALA A 322 -3.06 -1.64 14.17
CA ALA A 322 -2.33 -1.56 15.43
C ALA A 322 -1.60 -0.21 15.62
N PHE A 323 -1.46 0.61 14.58
CA PHE A 323 -0.82 1.92 14.68
C PHE A 323 -1.72 2.96 15.38
N PRO A 324 -1.13 3.88 16.16
CA PRO A 324 -1.88 4.75 17.06
C PRO A 324 -2.78 5.77 16.36
N THR A 325 -2.49 6.14 15.10
CA THR A 325 -3.11 7.29 14.44
C THR A 325 -4.03 6.94 13.27
N VAL A 326 -4.25 5.66 12.97
CA VAL A 326 -4.99 5.22 11.77
C VAL A 326 -6.39 5.84 11.69
N CYS A 327 -7.15 5.76 12.78
CA CYS A 327 -8.52 6.26 12.85
C CYS A 327 -8.70 7.50 13.71
N GLY A 328 -7.63 8.09 14.22
CA GLY A 328 -7.67 9.22 15.15
C GLY A 328 -8.24 8.86 16.52
N ALA A 329 -8.38 9.86 17.39
CA ALA A 329 -8.82 9.69 18.79
C ALA A 329 -10.20 9.02 18.87
N TYR A 330 -10.35 8.04 19.77
CA TYR A 330 -11.56 7.21 19.94
C TYR A 330 -12.06 6.50 18.67
N GLY A 331 -11.31 6.48 17.57
CA GLY A 331 -11.68 5.78 16.35
C GLY A 331 -11.42 4.27 16.47
N VAL A 332 -12.26 3.45 15.85
CA VAL A 332 -12.08 1.99 15.75
C VAL A 332 -11.72 1.63 14.32
N CYS A 333 -10.56 0.99 14.15
CA CYS A 333 -10.06 0.46 12.89
C CYS A 333 -10.50 -1.00 12.71
N THR A 334 -11.13 -1.28 11.57
CA THR A 334 -11.49 -2.64 11.13
C THR A 334 -11.13 -2.77 9.66
N ASP A 335 -10.13 -3.60 9.32
CA ASP A 335 -9.70 -3.79 7.93
C ASP A 335 -9.40 -2.45 7.21
N MET A 336 -8.65 -1.56 7.88
CA MET A 336 -8.33 -0.20 7.41
C MET A 336 -9.52 0.75 7.24
N GLN A 337 -10.69 0.40 7.77
CA GLN A 337 -11.87 1.26 7.80
C GLN A 337 -12.08 1.82 9.20
N CYS A 338 -12.34 3.12 9.27
CA CYS A 338 -12.52 3.83 10.52
C CYS A 338 -14.01 4.06 10.83
N SER A 339 -14.39 3.77 12.06
CA SER A 339 -15.73 3.99 12.59
C SER A 339 -15.68 4.48 14.04
N CYS A 340 -16.78 5.03 14.55
CA CYS A 340 -16.90 5.33 15.97
C CYS A 340 -17.36 4.09 16.74
N PRO A 341 -16.89 3.89 17.98
CA PRO A 341 -17.13 2.68 18.75
C PRO A 341 -18.61 2.42 19.03
N ASP A 342 -19.37 3.49 19.27
CA ASP A 342 -20.82 3.42 19.47
C ASP A 342 -21.46 4.76 19.13
N ALA A 343 -22.51 4.73 18.29
CA ALA A 343 -23.25 5.90 17.86
C ALA A 343 -24.07 6.56 18.98
N ALA A 344 -24.39 5.84 20.06
CA ALA A 344 -25.12 6.43 21.19
C ALA A 344 -24.25 7.37 22.03
N ASN A 345 -22.92 7.13 22.05
CA ASN A 345 -22.00 7.78 22.98
C ASN A 345 -20.91 8.60 22.29
N PHE A 346 -20.62 8.31 21.02
CA PHE A 346 -19.56 8.94 20.24
C PHE A 346 -20.08 9.37 18.87
N ARG A 347 -19.60 10.51 18.40
CA ARG A 347 -19.87 11.03 17.06
C ARG A 347 -18.57 11.29 16.32
N ALA A 348 -18.58 11.11 15.00
CA ALA A 348 -17.43 11.41 14.16
C ALA A 348 -17.11 12.92 14.22
N VAL A 349 -15.82 13.25 14.22
CA VAL A 349 -15.36 14.64 14.05
C VAL A 349 -15.78 15.16 12.68
N ASP A 350 -15.58 14.35 11.64
CA ASP A 350 -15.96 14.63 10.26
C ASP A 350 -16.49 13.35 9.59
N PHE A 351 -17.78 13.32 9.26
CA PHE A 351 -18.40 12.18 8.58
C PHE A 351 -17.81 11.91 7.19
N ARG A 352 -17.21 12.91 6.54
CA ARG A 352 -16.54 12.74 5.24
C ARG A 352 -15.11 12.22 5.37
N ARG A 353 -14.51 12.34 6.55
CA ARG A 353 -13.14 11.91 6.85
C ARG A 353 -13.12 11.13 8.18
N PRO A 354 -13.57 9.86 8.17
CA PRO A 354 -13.69 9.04 9.38
C PRO A 354 -12.37 8.82 10.12
N ASN A 355 -11.23 8.96 9.43
CA ASN A 355 -9.89 8.88 10.01
C ASN A 355 -9.50 10.07 10.89
N ARG A 356 -10.33 11.11 10.99
CA ARG A 356 -10.13 12.24 11.91
C ARG A 356 -10.56 11.95 13.35
N GLY A 357 -11.01 10.73 13.64
CA GLY A 357 -11.43 10.32 14.97
C GLY A 357 -12.88 10.66 15.30
N CYS A 358 -13.19 10.37 16.55
CA CYS A 358 -14.49 10.50 17.17
C CYS A 358 -14.38 11.34 18.45
N VAL A 359 -15.47 11.97 18.81
CA VAL A 359 -15.59 12.73 20.06
C VAL A 359 -16.78 12.19 20.86
N PRO A 360 -16.66 12.14 22.20
CA PRO A 360 -17.79 11.84 23.06
C PRO A 360 -18.94 12.83 22.80
N THR A 361 -20.18 12.33 22.71
CA THR A 361 -21.37 13.15 22.45
C THR A 361 -21.67 14.11 23.60
N ALA A 362 -21.37 13.70 24.83
CA ALA A 362 -21.32 14.57 26.00
C ALA A 362 -19.85 14.72 26.42
N PRO A 363 -19.30 15.94 26.49
CA PRO A 363 -17.92 16.15 26.89
C PRO A 363 -17.71 15.61 28.30
N ALA A 364 -16.76 14.69 28.50
CA ALA A 364 -16.39 14.23 29.83
C ALA A 364 -15.77 15.42 30.59
N LEU A 365 -16.38 15.83 31.70
CA LEU A 365 -15.79 16.78 32.62
C LEU A 365 -14.62 16.07 33.29
N ALA A 366 -13.40 16.51 32.96
CA ALA A 366 -12.14 15.96 33.47
C ALA A 366 -11.88 16.27 34.97
N ALA A 367 -12.90 16.70 35.72
CA ALA A 367 -12.74 17.08 37.11
C ALA A 367 -13.17 15.93 38.05
N CYS A 368 -12.28 15.57 38.97
CA CYS A 368 -12.70 14.93 40.22
C CYS A 368 -13.78 15.84 40.84
N GLY A 369 -15.01 15.33 41.01
CA GLY A 369 -16.14 16.11 41.54
C GLY A 369 -17.22 16.49 40.52
N GLY A 370 -17.13 16.01 39.27
CA GLY A 370 -18.23 16.08 38.30
C GLY A 370 -19.38 15.09 38.57
N PRO A 371 -20.48 15.14 37.79
CA PRO A 371 -21.56 14.15 37.87
C PRO A 371 -21.03 12.71 37.65
N PRO A 372 -21.71 11.67 38.17
CA PRO A 372 -21.21 10.30 38.14
C PRO A 372 -20.82 9.89 36.71
N ALA A 373 -19.53 9.58 36.52
CA ALA A 373 -19.03 9.04 35.27
C ALA A 373 -19.48 7.59 35.14
N ARG A 374 -19.85 7.17 33.93
CA ARG A 374 -20.10 5.76 33.61
C ARG A 374 -19.07 5.27 32.60
N LEU A 375 -18.84 3.96 32.61
CA LEU A 375 -18.04 3.30 31.59
C LEU A 375 -18.94 2.67 30.54
N VAL A 376 -18.60 2.88 29.27
CA VAL A 376 -19.17 2.18 28.11
C VAL A 376 -18.25 0.99 27.84
N SER A 377 -18.75 -0.23 28.06
CA SER A 377 -17.99 -1.46 27.80
C SER A 377 -18.18 -1.91 26.35
N LEU A 378 -17.07 -2.11 25.65
CA LEU A 378 -16.99 -2.47 24.24
C LEU A 378 -16.13 -3.73 24.11
N PRO A 379 -16.75 -4.92 24.09
CA PRO A 379 -16.03 -6.18 23.95
C PRO A 379 -15.47 -6.34 22.54
N GLY A 380 -14.33 -7.02 22.41
CA GLY A 380 -13.70 -7.31 21.12
C GLY A 380 -12.92 -6.13 20.53
N LEU A 381 -12.57 -5.13 21.35
CA LEU A 381 -11.66 -4.05 20.96
C LEU A 381 -10.31 -4.21 21.64
N ALA A 382 -9.24 -3.91 20.92
CA ALA A 382 -7.88 -3.83 21.43
C ALA A 382 -7.28 -2.43 21.24
N TYR A 383 -6.22 -2.18 21.99
CA TYR A 383 -5.46 -0.95 21.99
C TYR A 383 -4.00 -1.29 22.25
N PHE A 384 -3.08 -0.51 21.71
CA PHE A 384 -1.66 -0.67 21.99
C PHE A 384 -1.40 -0.24 23.44
N ASN A 385 -0.84 -1.12 24.25
CA ASN A 385 -0.57 -0.83 25.65
C ASN A 385 0.75 -1.45 26.05
N ASP A 386 1.35 -0.83 27.05
CA ASP A 386 2.61 -1.27 27.62
C ASP A 386 2.58 -1.04 29.14
N PRO A 387 2.97 -2.03 29.97
CA PRO A 387 2.92 -1.91 31.41
C PRO A 387 3.69 -0.70 31.97
N ASP A 388 4.82 -0.35 31.34
CA ASP A 388 5.73 0.68 31.83
C ASP A 388 5.23 2.10 31.50
N THR A 389 4.35 2.23 30.50
CA THR A 389 3.93 3.53 29.98
C THR A 389 2.44 3.83 30.09
N SER A 390 1.66 2.83 30.51
CA SER A 390 0.24 3.03 30.84
C SER A 390 0.10 3.92 32.08
N LEU A 391 -1.04 4.62 32.22
CA LEU A 391 -1.31 5.44 33.41
C LEU A 391 -1.23 4.59 34.70
N ARG A 392 -1.72 3.35 34.61
CA ARG A 392 -1.59 2.31 35.62
C ARG A 392 -1.81 0.96 34.96
N ALA A 393 -0.96 -0.02 35.26
CA ALA A 393 -1.16 -1.41 34.90
C ALA A 393 -1.50 -2.21 36.15
N LEU A 394 -2.48 -3.11 36.05
CA LEU A 394 -2.85 -4.05 37.10
C LEU A 394 -2.85 -5.45 36.52
N GLU A 395 -2.25 -6.38 37.24
CA GLU A 395 -2.21 -7.79 36.86
C GLU A 395 -3.11 -8.61 37.77
N ARG A 396 -3.62 -9.73 37.24
CA ARG A 396 -4.42 -10.69 38.00
C ARG A 396 -5.67 -10.09 38.64
N VAL A 397 -6.35 -9.23 37.88
CA VAL A 397 -7.57 -8.53 38.30
C VAL A 397 -8.78 -9.01 37.52
N SER A 398 -9.98 -8.81 38.06
CA SER A 398 -11.25 -9.03 37.35
C SER A 398 -11.68 -7.79 36.58
N ASP A 399 -12.57 -7.97 35.59
CA ASP A 399 -13.22 -6.88 34.83
C ASP A 399 -13.81 -5.80 35.77
N ALA A 400 -14.51 -6.23 36.82
CA ALA A 400 -15.12 -5.32 37.80
C ALA A 400 -14.07 -4.48 38.55
N ALA A 401 -12.94 -5.09 38.93
CA ALA A 401 -11.85 -4.38 39.58
C ALA A 401 -11.17 -3.38 38.62
N CYS A 402 -10.96 -3.77 37.36
CA CYS A 402 -10.40 -2.90 36.32
C CYS A 402 -11.29 -1.65 36.08
N ARG A 403 -12.60 -1.87 35.95
CA ARG A 403 -13.59 -0.79 35.80
C ARG A 403 -13.59 0.15 37.00
N LYS A 404 -13.55 -0.40 38.21
CA LYS A 404 -13.49 0.40 39.44
C LYS A 404 -12.22 1.25 39.48
N ALA A 405 -11.06 0.68 39.16
CA ALA A 405 -9.79 1.40 39.16
C ALA A 405 -9.80 2.64 38.24
N CYS A 406 -10.44 2.57 37.06
CA CYS A 406 -10.59 3.72 36.17
C CYS A 406 -11.61 4.77 36.65
N LEU A 407 -12.63 4.36 37.40
CA LEU A 407 -13.58 5.29 37.99
C LEU A 407 -12.96 6.04 39.17
N ASP A 408 -12.14 5.35 39.96
CA ASP A 408 -11.41 5.90 41.10
C ASP A 408 -10.25 6.82 40.65
N GLU A 409 -9.66 6.57 39.47
CA GLU A 409 -8.61 7.40 38.88
C GLU A 409 -9.20 8.55 38.04
N CYS A 410 -8.98 9.79 38.47
CA CYS A 410 -9.58 10.94 37.80
C CYS A 410 -9.04 11.17 36.39
N ARG A 411 -7.75 10.92 36.17
CA ARG A 411 -7.10 11.09 34.87
C ARG A 411 -7.43 9.97 33.88
N CYS A 412 -8.08 8.90 34.31
CA CYS A 412 -8.44 7.78 33.44
C CYS A 412 -9.54 8.19 32.47
N ALA A 413 -9.26 8.06 31.17
CA ALA A 413 -10.23 8.22 30.08
C ALA A 413 -10.76 6.85 29.60
N ALA A 414 -9.94 5.81 29.67
CA ALA A 414 -10.35 4.45 29.34
C ALA A 414 -9.57 3.38 30.12
N ALA A 415 -10.14 2.19 30.19
CA ALA A 415 -9.47 1.00 30.70
C ALA A 415 -9.62 -0.15 29.70
N GLN A 416 -8.50 -0.77 29.31
CA GLN A 416 -8.52 -2.02 28.56
C GLN A 416 -8.40 -3.19 29.55
N PHE A 417 -9.30 -4.16 29.46
CA PHE A 417 -9.22 -5.42 30.19
C PHE A 417 -8.92 -6.57 29.22
N VAL A 418 -7.75 -7.18 29.37
CA VAL A 418 -7.24 -8.28 28.54
C VAL A 418 -7.26 -9.57 29.35
N TYR A 419 -7.84 -10.64 28.81
CA TYR A 419 -7.99 -11.91 29.51
C TYR A 419 -7.94 -13.11 28.56
N GLY A 420 -7.53 -14.26 29.11
CA GLY A 420 -7.49 -15.54 28.40
C GLY A 420 -8.80 -16.32 28.54
N GLY A 421 -8.70 -17.58 28.97
CA GLY A 421 -9.86 -18.42 29.28
C GLY A 421 -10.61 -18.00 30.55
N ASP A 422 -9.89 -17.50 31.55
CA ASP A 422 -10.43 -17.14 32.86
C ASP A 422 -10.58 -15.61 33.00
N ALA A 423 -11.82 -15.11 33.03
CA ALA A 423 -12.12 -13.69 33.19
C ALA A 423 -11.83 -13.13 34.61
N GLY A 424 -11.38 -13.98 35.54
CA GLY A 424 -10.96 -13.60 36.89
C GLY A 424 -9.47 -13.27 37.01
N ASP A 425 -8.65 -13.63 36.02
CA ASP A 425 -7.19 -13.46 36.02
C ASP A 425 -6.76 -12.72 34.73
N GLY A 426 -7.10 -11.43 34.66
CA GLY A 426 -6.81 -10.58 33.51
C GLY A 426 -5.84 -9.44 33.82
N PHE A 427 -5.33 -8.84 32.75
CA PHE A 427 -4.49 -7.64 32.77
C PHE A 427 -5.35 -6.40 32.50
N CYS A 428 -5.17 -5.35 33.27
CA CYS A 428 -5.90 -4.09 33.12
C CYS A 428 -4.92 -2.94 32.86
N TYR A 429 -5.15 -2.21 31.78
CA TYR A 429 -4.36 -1.04 31.39
C TYR A 429 -5.23 0.21 31.42
N LEU A 430 -4.89 1.17 32.28
CA LEU A 430 -5.57 2.45 32.34
C LEU A 430 -4.90 3.45 31.42
N GLN A 431 -5.70 4.17 30.63
CA GLN A 431 -5.24 5.18 29.68
C GLN A 431 -5.80 6.56 30.00
N SER A 432 -4.93 7.56 29.99
CA SER A 432 -5.31 8.96 30.17
C SER A 432 -5.86 9.61 28.90
N GLU A 433 -5.47 9.08 27.75
CA GLU A 433 -5.87 9.53 26.43
C GLU A 433 -6.07 8.30 25.54
N VAL A 434 -7.10 8.34 24.70
CA VAL A 434 -7.48 7.23 23.82
C VAL A 434 -7.27 7.64 22.37
N LEU A 435 -6.34 6.96 21.70
CA LEU A 435 -6.06 7.14 20.28
C LEU A 435 -6.87 6.13 19.43
N SER A 436 -6.33 5.68 18.30
CA SER A 436 -6.95 4.66 17.45
C SER A 436 -6.98 3.32 18.18
N MET A 437 -8.16 2.69 18.21
CA MET A 437 -8.38 1.33 18.68
C MET A 437 -8.54 0.41 17.47
N GLU A 438 -8.35 -0.89 17.68
CA GLU A 438 -8.56 -1.90 16.64
C GLU A 438 -9.63 -2.92 17.05
N THR A 439 -10.31 -3.47 16.06
CA THR A 439 -11.19 -4.63 16.27
C THR A 439 -10.35 -5.89 16.42
N LEU A 440 -10.52 -6.58 17.54
CA LEU A 440 -9.77 -7.78 17.87
C LEU A 440 -10.19 -8.96 16.98
N ARG A 441 -9.20 -9.76 16.55
CA ARG A 441 -9.40 -11.06 15.91
C ARG A 441 -8.85 -12.16 16.82
N PRO A 442 -9.66 -12.74 17.71
CA PRO A 442 -9.20 -13.74 18.67
C PRO A 442 -8.51 -14.95 18.02
N GLU A 443 -8.85 -15.28 16.77
CA GLU A 443 -8.22 -16.35 16.00
C GLU A 443 -6.74 -16.08 15.68
N VAL A 444 -6.34 -14.81 15.68
CA VAL A 444 -4.99 -14.35 15.30
C VAL A 444 -4.16 -14.03 16.54
N VAL A 445 -4.74 -13.37 17.54
CA VAL A 445 -4.01 -12.89 18.73
C VAL A 445 -4.08 -13.82 19.94
N HIS A 446 -5.01 -14.79 19.94
CA HIS A 446 -5.19 -15.79 21.01
C HIS A 446 -5.52 -15.23 22.41
N TYR A 447 -6.05 -14.01 22.51
CA TYR A 447 -6.61 -13.44 23.75
C TYR A 447 -7.94 -12.73 23.48
N ASN A 448 -8.69 -12.44 24.54
CA ASN A 448 -9.88 -11.60 24.51
C ASN A 448 -9.59 -10.25 25.18
N SER A 449 -10.24 -9.19 24.69
CA SER A 449 -10.09 -7.86 25.24
C SER A 449 -11.43 -7.13 25.25
N THR A 450 -11.65 -6.36 26.30
CA THR A 450 -12.78 -5.43 26.42
C THR A 450 -12.25 -4.03 26.71
N MET A 451 -12.72 -3.06 25.95
CA MET A 451 -12.40 -1.65 26.16
C MET A 451 -13.52 -0.97 26.94
N HIS A 452 -13.18 -0.26 28.01
CA HIS A 452 -14.12 0.52 28.82
C HIS A 452 -13.82 2.02 28.65
N LEU A 453 -14.70 2.74 27.96
CA LEU A 453 -14.53 4.17 27.71
C LEU A 453 -15.34 5.00 28.71
N LYS A 454 -14.73 6.01 29.33
CA LYS A 454 -15.39 6.90 30.29
C LYS A 454 -16.29 7.89 29.54
N ALA A 455 -17.58 7.89 29.89
CA ALA A 455 -18.61 8.76 29.33
C ALA A 455 -19.46 9.37 30.45
N MET A 456 -20.12 10.49 30.18
CA MET A 456 -21.06 11.06 31.14
C MET A 456 -22.30 10.16 31.32
N ALA A 457 -22.79 10.06 32.56
CA ALA A 457 -24.14 9.57 32.80
C ALA A 457 -25.14 10.61 32.29
N THR A 458 -25.86 10.30 31.21
CA THR A 458 -27.05 11.06 30.85
C THR A 458 -28.08 10.85 31.95
N ARG A 459 -28.56 11.94 32.58
CA ARG A 459 -29.74 11.86 33.46
C ARG A 459 -30.91 11.38 32.59
N ILE A 460 -31.21 10.09 32.64
CA ILE A 460 -32.50 9.60 32.17
C ILE A 460 -33.52 10.26 33.11
N LEU A 461 -34.19 11.31 32.63
CA LEU A 461 -35.38 11.79 33.30
C LEU A 461 -36.38 10.63 33.28
N SER A 462 -36.49 9.95 34.43
CA SER A 462 -37.54 8.99 34.72
C SER A 462 -38.87 9.54 34.21
N ARG A 463 -39.64 8.71 33.49
CA ARG A 463 -41.00 9.02 32.99
C ARG A 463 -41.94 9.59 34.07
N GLN A 464 -41.60 9.46 35.35
CA GLN A 464 -42.35 10.02 36.47
C GLN A 464 -42.27 11.57 36.55
N ASN A 465 -41.19 12.20 36.06
CA ASN A 465 -41.05 13.67 36.13
C ASN A 465 -41.75 14.41 34.98
N LEU A 466 -42.04 13.73 33.86
CA LEU A 466 -42.81 14.30 32.74
C LEU A 466 -44.30 14.50 33.05
N ARG A 467 -44.85 13.78 34.05
CA ARG A 467 -46.24 13.95 34.48
C ARG A 467 -46.48 15.19 35.35
N LYS A 468 -45.44 15.70 36.03
CA LYS A 468 -45.53 16.94 36.84
C LYS A 468 -45.48 18.22 36.01
N LEU A 469 -44.94 18.16 34.78
CA LEU A 469 -44.90 19.30 33.85
C LEU A 469 -46.17 19.42 33.00
N ALA A 470 -46.94 18.34 32.84
CA ALA A 470 -48.18 18.33 32.05
C ALA A 470 -49.42 18.84 32.82
N SER A 471 -49.32 19.10 34.13
CA SER A 471 -50.44 19.56 34.96
C SER A 471 -50.54 21.09 35.09
N PHE A 472 -49.69 21.86 34.42
CA PHE A 472 -49.61 23.33 34.60
C PHE A 472 -50.14 24.18 33.44
N THR A 473 -50.75 23.58 32.41
CA THR A 473 -51.27 24.34 31.26
C THR A 473 -52.66 23.86 30.84
N LEU A 474 -53.67 24.09 31.68
CA LEU A 474 -55.08 24.15 31.26
C LEU A 474 -55.87 25.10 32.18
N GLN A 475 -55.66 26.41 31.99
CA GLN A 475 -56.68 27.42 32.25
C GLN A 475 -56.66 28.42 31.10
N ASN A 476 -57.85 28.74 30.59
CA ASN A 476 -58.19 29.67 29.51
C ASN A 476 -58.03 29.14 28.07
N ILE A 477 -59.15 28.84 27.41
CA ILE A 477 -59.92 29.82 26.61
C ILE A 477 -61.26 29.19 26.18
N SER A 478 -62.29 30.01 26.27
CA SER A 478 -63.71 29.78 26.04
C SER A 478 -64.10 29.77 24.55
N GLN A 479 -65.14 28.96 24.25
CA GLN A 479 -66.20 29.12 23.23
C GLN A 479 -65.87 29.25 21.73
N ARG A 480 -66.34 28.26 20.95
CA ARG A 480 -67.44 28.45 19.97
C ARG A 480 -68.02 27.10 19.50
N GLN A 481 -69.35 27.00 19.56
CA GLN A 481 -70.18 25.91 19.03
C GLN A 481 -70.34 26.00 17.51
N LEU A 482 -70.62 24.87 16.84
CA LEU A 482 -71.89 24.61 16.12
C LEU A 482 -71.89 23.22 15.43
N ILE A 483 -72.86 22.39 15.86
CA ILE A 483 -73.78 21.53 15.06
C ILE A 483 -73.28 20.18 14.48
N SER A 484 -74.00 19.14 14.91
CA SER A 484 -74.12 17.74 14.44
C SER A 484 -75.28 17.62 13.42
N PRO A 485 -75.39 16.60 12.54
CA PRO A 485 -76.02 15.32 12.94
C PRO A 485 -75.43 14.03 12.29
N TYR A 486 -75.56 12.93 13.05
CA TYR A 486 -75.50 11.48 12.70
C TYR A 486 -76.70 11.03 11.79
N PRO A 487 -76.99 9.72 11.45
CA PRO A 487 -76.32 8.39 11.58
C PRO A 487 -76.54 7.47 10.30
N PRO A 488 -76.66 6.10 10.29
CA PRO A 488 -76.16 4.98 11.14
C PRO A 488 -75.53 3.75 10.38
N ALA A 489 -74.79 2.94 11.16
CA ALA A 489 -74.76 1.46 11.31
C ALA A 489 -74.73 0.46 10.12
N LEU A 490 -73.83 -0.53 10.22
CA LEU A 490 -74.20 -1.96 10.16
C LEU A 490 -73.20 -2.88 10.90
N ARG A 491 -73.78 -3.84 11.64
CA ARG A 491 -73.24 -4.86 12.56
C ARG A 491 -72.54 -6.02 11.83
N SER A 492 -71.59 -6.76 12.44
CA SER A 492 -71.84 -7.98 13.26
C SER A 492 -70.49 -8.47 13.84
N THR A 493 -70.29 -8.70 15.16
CA THR A 493 -70.54 -9.93 15.97
C THR A 493 -70.29 -11.25 15.21
N ILE A 494 -69.40 -12.16 15.64
CA ILE A 494 -69.59 -13.10 16.77
C ILE A 494 -68.24 -13.74 17.22
N ALA A 495 -68.08 -13.80 18.55
CA ALA A 495 -67.45 -14.81 19.44
C ALA A 495 -65.99 -15.32 19.29
N SER A 496 -65.24 -15.09 20.38
CA SER A 496 -64.23 -16.00 20.96
C SER A 496 -64.95 -17.06 21.87
N PRO A 497 -64.31 -18.14 22.40
CA PRO A 497 -63.23 -18.01 23.38
C PRO A 497 -62.14 -19.12 23.43
N SER A 498 -61.00 -18.70 23.99
CA SER A 498 -60.08 -19.42 24.89
C SER A 498 -59.48 -20.77 24.48
N LYS A 499 -58.14 -20.85 24.53
CA LYS A 499 -57.41 -21.67 25.53
C LYS A 499 -55.97 -21.18 25.69
N PHE A 500 -55.59 -21.01 26.94
CA PHE A 500 -54.24 -20.79 27.46
C PHE A 500 -53.27 -21.88 26.99
N LEU A 501 -52.02 -21.50 26.69
CA LEU A 501 -50.81 -22.01 27.35
C LEU A 501 -49.55 -21.34 26.77
N THR A 502 -48.73 -20.83 27.68
CA THR A 502 -47.37 -20.28 27.53
C THR A 502 -46.36 -21.27 26.92
N PRO A 503 -45.38 -20.84 26.11
CA PRO A 503 -44.17 -21.61 25.90
C PRO A 503 -43.08 -21.16 26.87
N LEU A 504 -42.64 -22.11 27.71
CA LEU A 504 -41.45 -22.01 28.53
C LEU A 504 -40.20 -21.92 27.64
N TYR A 505 -39.26 -21.10 28.12
CA TYR A 505 -37.86 -21.04 27.72
C TYR A 505 -37.22 -22.44 27.76
N LEU A 506 -36.57 -22.84 26.67
CA LEU A 506 -35.47 -23.81 26.74
C LEU A 506 -34.28 -23.30 25.92
N SER A 507 -33.15 -23.22 26.63
CA SER A 507 -31.79 -22.97 26.19
C SER A 507 -31.38 -23.84 24.99
N GLY A 508 -31.02 -23.19 23.88
CA GLY A 508 -30.36 -23.86 22.76
C GLY A 508 -28.86 -23.98 23.00
N HIS A 509 -28.41 -25.13 23.51
CA HIS A 509 -27.02 -25.56 23.35
C HIS A 509 -26.77 -25.90 21.88
N SER A 510 -25.81 -25.20 21.28
CA SER A 510 -25.24 -25.54 19.97
C SER A 510 -24.41 -26.82 20.12
N LEU A 511 -24.96 -27.97 19.71
CA LEU A 511 -24.18 -29.17 19.49
C LEU A 511 -23.39 -29.01 18.19
N ALA A 512 -22.09 -28.80 18.34
CA ALA A 512 -21.11 -28.93 17.29
C ALA A 512 -21.18 -30.35 16.70
N VAL A 513 -21.44 -30.43 15.39
CA VAL A 513 -21.33 -31.68 14.64
C VAL A 513 -19.84 -32.01 14.50
N ARG A 514 -19.32 -32.84 15.42
CA ARG A 514 -18.06 -33.56 15.24
C ARG A 514 -18.31 -34.74 14.31
N TRP A 515 -17.53 -34.83 13.25
CA TRP A 515 -17.48 -36.02 12.39
C TRP A 515 -16.84 -37.16 13.18
N VAL A 516 -17.60 -38.22 13.44
CA VAL A 516 -17.10 -39.44 14.08
C VAL A 516 -16.74 -40.47 13.00
N THR A 517 -15.56 -41.06 13.14
CA THR A 517 -15.01 -42.17 12.33
C THR A 517 -15.80 -43.46 12.54
N TYR A 518 -15.93 -44.27 11.48
CA TYR A 518 -16.72 -45.50 11.44
C TYR A 518 -16.18 -46.61 12.36
N GLY A 519 -16.98 -47.00 13.35
CA GLY A 519 -16.93 -48.31 14.01
C GLY A 519 -18.37 -48.72 14.34
N SER A 520 -18.84 -49.87 13.85
CA SER A 520 -20.18 -50.37 14.18
C SER A 520 -20.13 -51.10 15.51
N VAL A 521 -21.00 -50.70 16.45
CA VAL A 521 -21.16 -51.38 17.75
C VAL A 521 -22.37 -52.29 17.66
N ASN A 522 -22.20 -53.58 17.93
CA ASN A 522 -23.31 -54.52 18.07
C ASN A 522 -23.61 -54.76 19.56
N LEU A 523 -24.90 -54.85 19.88
CA LEU A 523 -25.39 -55.17 21.23
C LEU A 523 -25.66 -56.66 21.30
N VAL A 524 -24.93 -57.38 22.15
CA VAL A 524 -25.15 -58.81 22.39
C VAL A 524 -25.49 -59.01 23.87
N LEU A 525 -26.53 -59.79 24.14
CA LEU A 525 -26.92 -60.18 25.49
C LEU A 525 -26.04 -61.34 25.92
N SER A 526 -25.39 -61.23 27.07
CA SER A 526 -24.69 -62.36 27.69
C SER A 526 -25.70 -63.34 28.29
N ASP A 527 -25.30 -64.60 28.52
CA ASP A 527 -26.19 -65.68 28.99
C ASP A 527 -26.89 -65.40 30.34
N ASP A 528 -26.44 -64.38 31.09
CA ASP A 528 -27.08 -63.88 32.32
C ASP A 528 -28.06 -62.68 32.10
N GLY A 529 -28.44 -62.38 30.85
CA GLY A 529 -29.49 -61.42 30.51
C GLY A 529 -29.13 -59.93 30.62
N LYS A 530 -27.84 -59.57 30.77
CA LYS A 530 -27.39 -58.16 30.79
C LYS A 530 -26.85 -57.70 29.41
N PRO A 531 -27.22 -56.49 28.94
CA PRO A 531 -26.75 -55.97 27.66
C PRO A 531 -25.27 -55.60 27.71
N LYS A 532 -24.46 -56.14 26.78
CA LYS A 532 -23.03 -55.84 26.65
C LYS A 532 -22.75 -55.32 25.24
N PHE A 533 -22.01 -54.22 25.15
CA PHE A 533 -21.59 -53.63 23.88
C PHE A 533 -20.25 -54.23 23.46
N GLN A 534 -20.20 -54.88 22.30
CA GLN A 534 -18.96 -55.42 21.74
C GLN A 534 -18.59 -54.58 20.51
N ILE A 535 -17.38 -54.02 20.54
CA ILE A 535 -16.84 -53.20 19.45
C ILE A 535 -16.01 -54.12 18.57
N GLU A 536 -16.49 -54.38 17.35
CA GLU A 536 -15.72 -55.09 16.34
C GLU A 536 -14.90 -54.07 15.54
N GLU A 537 -13.58 -54.05 15.76
CA GLU A 537 -12.67 -53.31 14.90
C GLU A 537 -12.57 -54.01 13.54
N VAL A 538 -13.44 -53.60 12.61
CA VAL A 538 -13.31 -53.99 11.21
C VAL A 538 -12.13 -53.22 10.63
N GLU A 539 -10.95 -53.85 10.56
CA GLU A 539 -9.83 -53.30 9.81
C GLU A 539 -10.29 -53.03 8.36
N PRO A 540 -10.17 -51.80 7.85
CA PRO A 540 -10.66 -51.48 6.53
C PRO A 540 -9.85 -52.24 5.49
N SER A 541 -10.52 -53.13 4.75
CA SER A 541 -9.88 -53.93 3.71
C SER A 541 -8.99 -53.08 2.80
N THR A 542 -7.77 -53.57 2.54
CA THR A 542 -6.74 -52.92 1.72
C THR A 542 -7.26 -52.49 0.35
N LYS A 543 -8.27 -53.20 -0.18
CA LYS A 543 -9.02 -52.87 -1.41
C LYS A 543 -9.77 -51.53 -1.34
N ARG A 544 -10.42 -51.17 -0.22
CA ARG A 544 -11.09 -49.85 -0.05
C ARG A 544 -10.08 -48.72 0.00
N ARG A 545 -8.95 -48.87 0.73
CA ARG A 545 -7.84 -47.90 0.75
C ARG A 545 -7.27 -47.67 -0.65
N TYR A 546 -7.16 -48.72 -1.47
CA TYR A 546 -6.69 -48.63 -2.86
C TYR A 546 -7.69 -47.93 -3.80
N LEU A 547 -9.00 -48.19 -3.66
CA LEU A 547 -10.06 -47.48 -4.39
C LEU A 547 -10.06 -45.98 -4.08
N THR A 548 -9.83 -45.60 -2.81
CA THR A 548 -9.74 -44.20 -2.37
C THR A 548 -8.45 -43.53 -2.89
N LYS A 549 -7.30 -44.23 -2.84
CA LYS A 549 -6.03 -43.74 -3.44
C LYS A 549 -6.14 -43.58 -4.96
N LYS A 550 -6.79 -44.52 -5.67
CA LYS A 550 -7.01 -44.46 -7.12
C LYS A 550 -7.94 -43.29 -7.49
N ARG A 551 -9.03 -43.07 -6.73
CA ARG A 551 -9.91 -41.90 -6.88
C ARG A 551 -9.17 -40.59 -6.64
N LEU A 552 -8.36 -40.48 -5.58
CA LEU A 552 -7.51 -39.32 -5.30
C LEU A 552 -6.49 -39.07 -6.42
N LYS A 553 -5.87 -40.12 -6.96
CA LYS A 553 -4.94 -40.02 -8.10
C LYS A 553 -5.66 -39.52 -9.37
N VAL A 554 -6.86 -40.00 -9.65
CA VAL A 554 -7.70 -39.53 -10.76
C VAL A 554 -8.14 -38.08 -10.55
N GLN A 555 -8.51 -37.69 -9.33
CA GLN A 555 -8.88 -36.32 -8.97
C GLN A 555 -7.70 -35.36 -9.14
N ARG A 556 -6.51 -35.73 -8.64
CA ARG A 556 -5.26 -34.98 -8.85
C ARG A 556 -4.89 -34.87 -10.33
N LYS A 557 -5.08 -35.93 -11.13
CA LYS A 557 -4.89 -35.89 -12.60
C LYS A 557 -5.89 -34.94 -13.27
N LYS A 558 -7.17 -35.01 -12.91
CA LYS A 558 -8.23 -34.09 -13.42
C LYS A 558 -7.94 -32.65 -13.02
N GLU A 559 -7.48 -32.40 -11.80
CA GLU A 559 -7.11 -31.07 -11.32
C GLU A 559 -5.85 -30.55 -12.01
N LYS A 560 -4.83 -31.38 -12.19
CA LYS A 560 -3.63 -31.05 -12.98
C LYS A 560 -4.00 -30.71 -14.44
N LYS A 561 -4.91 -31.46 -15.06
CA LYS A 561 -5.43 -31.15 -16.40
C LYS A 561 -6.19 -29.83 -16.42
N LYS A 562 -7.06 -29.58 -15.42
CA LYS A 562 -7.75 -28.28 -15.26
C LYS A 562 -6.78 -27.11 -15.07
N ARG A 563 -5.71 -27.28 -14.28
CA ARG A 563 -4.64 -26.27 -14.09
C ARG A 563 -3.86 -26.02 -15.38
N LYS A 564 -3.52 -27.07 -16.14
CA LYS A 564 -2.87 -26.95 -17.46
C LYS A 564 -3.77 -26.22 -18.47
N GLU A 565 -5.06 -26.54 -18.52
CA GLU A 565 -6.02 -25.88 -19.40
C GLU A 565 -6.25 -24.42 -19.01
N ALA A 566 -6.38 -24.13 -17.70
CA ALA A 566 -6.46 -22.76 -17.18
C ALA A 566 -5.20 -21.94 -17.51
N ASN A 567 -4.01 -22.56 -17.42
CA ASN A 567 -2.75 -21.93 -17.81
C ASN A 567 -2.63 -21.73 -19.33
N LYS A 568 -3.20 -22.60 -20.16
CA LYS A 568 -3.21 -22.44 -21.63
C LYS A 568 -4.08 -21.24 -22.06
N ASN A 569 -5.13 -20.97 -21.30
CA ASN A 569 -6.10 -19.90 -21.56
C ASN A 569 -5.82 -18.60 -20.77
N ASP A 570 -4.67 -18.50 -20.09
CA ASP A 570 -4.25 -17.29 -19.38
C ASP A 570 -3.66 -16.25 -20.35
N PRO A 571 -4.24 -15.04 -20.47
CA PRO A 571 -3.72 -13.97 -21.32
C PRO A 571 -2.24 -13.61 -21.04
N ARG A 572 -1.76 -13.81 -19.81
CA ARG A 572 -0.37 -13.52 -19.41
C ARG A 572 0.63 -14.50 -20.04
N ARG A 573 0.18 -15.70 -20.43
CA ARG A 573 1.02 -16.75 -21.04
C ARG A 573 0.99 -16.73 -22.56
N ILE A 574 0.20 -15.86 -23.19
CA ILE A 574 0.23 -15.63 -24.64
C ILE A 574 1.52 -14.89 -24.97
N ARG A 575 2.53 -15.67 -25.34
CA ARG A 575 3.79 -15.16 -25.89
C ARG A 575 3.85 -15.52 -27.38
N PRO A 576 4.43 -14.65 -28.22
CA PRO A 576 4.88 -15.07 -29.55
C PRO A 576 5.70 -16.35 -29.41
N LYS A 577 5.38 -17.38 -30.20
CA LYS A 577 6.16 -18.62 -30.19
C LYS A 577 7.52 -18.28 -30.82
N GLY A 578 8.60 -18.51 -30.09
CA GLY A 578 9.97 -18.29 -30.56
C GLY A 578 10.96 -18.63 -29.44
N LYS A 579 12.12 -19.20 -29.80
CA LYS A 579 13.24 -19.40 -28.87
C LYS A 579 13.57 -18.04 -28.22
N LYS A 580 13.84 -18.01 -26.90
CA LYS A 580 14.41 -16.82 -26.24
C LYS A 580 15.83 -16.64 -26.78
N ILE A 581 15.99 -16.03 -27.95
CA ILE A 581 17.31 -15.65 -28.45
C ILE A 581 17.72 -14.45 -27.61
N LYS A 582 18.84 -14.56 -26.88
CA LYS A 582 19.55 -13.40 -26.31
C LYS A 582 20.13 -12.58 -27.49
N GLN A 583 19.28 -11.96 -28.29
CA GLN A 583 19.72 -11.10 -29.39
C GLN A 583 20.37 -9.87 -28.77
N LYS A 584 21.69 -9.72 -28.99
CA LYS A 584 22.37 -8.43 -28.82
C LYS A 584 21.94 -7.57 -29.99
N PHE A 585 21.23 -6.49 -29.72
CA PHE A 585 20.82 -5.54 -30.75
C PHE A 585 21.96 -4.55 -30.99
N PRO A 586 22.43 -4.37 -32.25
CA PRO A 586 23.54 -3.46 -32.55
C PRO A 586 23.16 -1.99 -32.41
N THR A 587 21.86 -1.65 -32.51
CA THR A 587 21.37 -0.28 -32.36
C THR A 587 20.12 -0.22 -31.46
N PRO A 588 19.90 0.89 -30.73
CA PRO A 588 18.67 1.12 -29.96
C PRO A 588 17.40 1.06 -30.82
N GLU A 589 17.48 1.52 -32.06
CA GLU A 589 16.40 1.47 -33.04
C GLU A 589 15.93 0.05 -33.34
N ALA A 590 16.87 -0.87 -33.63
CA ALA A 590 16.57 -2.27 -33.91
C ALA A 590 15.90 -2.95 -32.71
N ARG A 591 16.32 -2.60 -31.49
CA ARG A 591 15.72 -3.09 -30.24
C ARG A 591 14.28 -2.61 -30.08
N LEU A 592 13.99 -1.34 -30.38
CA LEU A 592 12.65 -0.76 -30.27
C LEU A 592 11.70 -1.35 -31.32
N LYS A 593 12.14 -1.43 -32.58
CA LYS A 593 11.38 -2.06 -33.67
C LYS A 593 11.00 -3.52 -33.35
N TYR A 594 11.95 -4.31 -32.84
CA TYR A 594 11.68 -5.69 -32.42
C TYR A 594 10.63 -5.79 -31.30
N LYS A 595 10.70 -4.91 -30.29
CA LYS A 595 9.72 -4.89 -29.19
C LYS A 595 8.32 -4.53 -29.69
N ILE A 596 8.20 -3.56 -30.59
CA ILE A 596 6.93 -3.15 -31.21
C ILE A 596 6.36 -4.31 -32.03
N GLU A 597 7.17 -4.97 -32.86
CA GLU A 597 6.74 -6.11 -33.69
C GLU A 597 6.20 -7.26 -32.82
N LYS A 598 6.90 -7.63 -31.74
CA LYS A 598 6.44 -8.67 -30.82
C LYS A 598 5.19 -8.27 -30.05
N ALA A 599 5.03 -7.00 -29.72
CA ALA A 599 3.82 -6.48 -29.09
C ALA A 599 2.63 -6.51 -30.05
N LYS A 600 2.79 -6.10 -31.32
CA LYS A 600 1.76 -6.18 -32.38
C LYS A 600 1.34 -7.62 -32.67
N LEU A 601 2.28 -8.56 -32.71
CA LEU A 601 1.97 -9.99 -32.83
C LEU A 601 1.14 -10.52 -31.64
N LYS A 602 1.42 -10.03 -30.43
CA LYS A 602 0.65 -10.38 -29.24
C LYS A 602 -0.74 -9.75 -29.27
N GLU A 603 -0.85 -8.51 -29.72
CA GLU A 603 -2.12 -7.80 -29.94
C GLU A 603 -3.03 -8.59 -30.89
N ALA A 604 -2.55 -8.96 -32.07
CA ALA A 604 -3.31 -9.74 -33.06
C ALA A 604 -3.86 -11.06 -32.49
N ARG A 605 -3.05 -11.79 -31.71
CA ARG A 605 -3.48 -13.03 -31.04
C ARG A 605 -4.53 -12.80 -29.96
N LEU A 606 -4.43 -11.69 -29.21
CA LEU A 606 -5.42 -11.33 -28.20
C LEU A 606 -6.75 -10.95 -28.86
N VAL A 607 -6.71 -10.21 -29.97
CA VAL A 607 -7.88 -9.87 -30.79
C VAL A 607 -8.54 -11.12 -31.36
N GLU A 608 -7.76 -12.06 -31.93
CA GLU A 608 -8.27 -13.34 -32.44
C GLU A 608 -8.95 -14.17 -31.33
N LYS A 609 -8.40 -14.16 -30.12
CA LYS A 609 -9.01 -14.82 -28.96
C LYS A 609 -10.28 -14.11 -28.49
N LEU A 610 -10.37 -12.78 -28.61
CA LEU A 610 -11.55 -12.00 -28.25
C LEU A 610 -12.72 -12.24 -29.21
N LYS A 611 -12.47 -12.44 -30.51
CA LYS A 611 -13.50 -12.82 -31.50
C LYS A 611 -14.28 -14.07 -31.08
N LYS A 612 -13.68 -15.00 -30.32
CA LYS A 612 -14.36 -16.21 -29.80
C LYS A 612 -15.42 -15.94 -28.73
N TYR A 613 -15.42 -14.74 -28.15
CA TYR A 613 -16.39 -14.28 -27.15
C TYR A 613 -17.35 -13.22 -27.70
N GLU A 614 -17.28 -12.92 -29.00
CA GLU A 614 -18.28 -12.13 -29.68
C GLU A 614 -19.50 -13.03 -29.92
N ILE A 615 -20.65 -12.59 -29.42
CA ILE A 615 -21.93 -13.25 -29.69
C ILE A 615 -22.55 -12.50 -30.86
N ALA A 616 -23.01 -13.25 -31.88
CA ALA A 616 -23.81 -12.67 -32.95
C ALA A 616 -25.05 -12.00 -32.32
N LYS A 617 -25.19 -10.69 -32.49
CA LYS A 617 -26.33 -9.95 -31.95
C LYS A 617 -27.56 -10.40 -32.72
N ALA A 618 -28.37 -11.30 -32.16
CA ALA A 618 -29.69 -11.55 -32.71
C ALA A 618 -30.47 -10.21 -32.64
N GLN A 619 -31.16 -9.87 -33.74
CA GLN A 619 -32.05 -8.70 -33.76
C GLN A 619 -33.24 -9.01 -32.85
N GLY A 620 -33.07 -8.77 -31.55
CA GLY A 620 -34.18 -8.77 -30.61
C GLY A 620 -35.16 -7.65 -30.99
N PRO A 621 -36.46 -7.81 -30.72
CA PRO A 621 -37.43 -6.76 -31.01
C PRO A 621 -37.01 -5.48 -30.26
N MET A 622 -36.74 -4.41 -30.99
CA MET A 622 -36.55 -3.09 -30.39
C MET A 622 -37.85 -2.74 -29.66
N ALA A 623 -37.80 -2.70 -28.33
CA ALA A 623 -38.89 -2.17 -27.53
C ALA A 623 -39.17 -0.75 -28.05
N LYS A 624 -40.40 -0.51 -28.53
CA LYS A 624 -40.82 0.83 -28.90
C LYS A 624 -40.60 1.74 -27.67
N PRO A 625 -39.91 2.88 -27.81
CA PRO A 625 -39.82 3.83 -26.72
C PRO A 625 -41.26 4.21 -26.32
N ASP A 626 -41.67 3.93 -25.08
CA ASP A 626 -42.86 4.58 -24.55
C ASP A 626 -42.57 6.09 -24.57
N ASP A 627 -43.41 6.88 -25.25
CA ASP A 627 -43.33 8.34 -25.23
C ASP A 627 -43.67 8.83 -23.82
N LEU A 628 -42.64 8.90 -22.97
CA LEU A 628 -42.72 9.44 -21.62
C LEU A 628 -42.76 10.97 -21.72
N SER A 629 -43.79 11.57 -21.13
CA SER A 629 -43.85 13.02 -20.98
C SER A 629 -42.70 13.54 -20.09
N GLY A 630 -42.32 14.80 -20.27
CA GLY A 630 -41.24 15.42 -19.48
C GLY A 630 -41.50 15.36 -17.96
N GLU A 631 -42.77 15.45 -17.56
CA GLU A 631 -43.21 15.37 -16.16
C GLU A 631 -43.06 13.95 -15.59
N GLU A 632 -43.44 12.91 -16.35
CA GLU A 632 -43.24 11.51 -15.97
C GLU A 632 -41.75 11.18 -15.83
N ARG A 633 -40.91 11.70 -16.73
CA ARG A 633 -39.45 11.52 -16.68
C ARG A 633 -38.85 12.16 -15.43
N PHE A 634 -39.34 13.34 -15.04
CA PHE A 634 -38.94 14.02 -13.81
C PHE A 634 -39.40 13.29 -12.55
N TYR A 635 -40.62 12.78 -12.53
CA TYR A 635 -41.13 11.95 -11.44
C TYR A 635 -40.27 10.69 -11.24
N LEU A 636 -40.01 9.94 -12.31
CA LEU A 636 -39.17 8.73 -12.27
C LEU A 636 -37.75 9.03 -11.79
N LYS A 637 -37.18 10.19 -12.16
CA LYS A 637 -35.88 10.65 -11.64
C LYS A 637 -35.92 10.85 -10.12
N LYS A 638 -36.93 11.54 -9.59
CA LYS A 638 -37.10 11.72 -8.12
C LYS A 638 -37.35 10.39 -7.38
N VAL A 639 -38.18 9.52 -7.94
CA VAL A 639 -38.46 8.19 -7.36
C VAL A 639 -37.19 7.35 -7.28
N SER A 640 -36.38 7.38 -8.34
CA SER A 640 -35.10 6.66 -8.35
C SER A 640 -34.16 7.18 -7.28
N GLN A 641 -34.09 8.49 -7.02
CA GLN A 641 -33.22 9.06 -6.00
C GLN A 641 -33.62 8.61 -4.58
N LYS A 642 -34.92 8.53 -4.29
CA LYS A 642 -35.45 8.10 -2.98
C LYS A 642 -35.30 6.60 -2.72
N LYS A 643 -35.35 5.76 -3.75
CA LYS A 643 -35.27 4.30 -3.62
C LYS A 643 -33.81 3.82 -3.73
N SER A 644 -33.45 2.84 -2.90
CA SER A 644 -32.09 2.28 -2.78
C SER A 644 -31.84 1.02 -3.62
N ASN A 645 -32.71 0.73 -4.61
CA ASN A 645 -32.57 -0.49 -5.42
C ASN A 645 -31.50 -0.32 -6.50
N TYR A 646 -30.46 -1.15 -6.45
CA TYR A 646 -29.38 -1.12 -7.43
C TYR A 646 -28.92 -2.50 -7.90
N VAL A 647 -28.39 -2.56 -9.13
CA VAL A 647 -27.76 -3.72 -9.74
C VAL A 647 -26.31 -3.36 -10.07
N PRO A 648 -25.31 -4.04 -9.47
CA PRO A 648 -23.91 -3.75 -9.73
C PRO A 648 -23.42 -4.42 -11.02
N VAL A 649 -22.81 -3.62 -11.90
CA VAL A 649 -22.04 -4.05 -13.05
C VAL A 649 -20.56 -3.83 -12.74
N GLY A 650 -19.88 -4.92 -12.40
CA GLY A 650 -18.45 -4.91 -12.11
C GLY A 650 -17.58 -5.13 -13.34
N ARG A 651 -16.32 -5.53 -13.12
CA ARG A 651 -15.32 -5.86 -14.16
C ARG A 651 -15.78 -6.83 -15.25
N ARG A 652 -16.82 -7.64 -15.00
CA ARG A 652 -17.36 -8.62 -15.95
C ARG A 652 -18.23 -7.98 -17.05
N GLY A 653 -18.54 -6.69 -16.93
CA GLY A 653 -19.45 -5.99 -17.84
C GLY A 653 -20.88 -6.52 -17.77
N VAL A 654 -21.66 -6.24 -18.81
CA VAL A 654 -23.05 -6.69 -18.96
C VAL A 654 -23.09 -8.15 -19.42
N PHE A 655 -23.77 -8.99 -18.65
CA PHE A 655 -23.98 -10.41 -18.97
C PHE A 655 -25.36 -10.85 -18.43
N GLY A 656 -25.83 -12.04 -18.79
CA GLY A 656 -27.22 -12.46 -18.53
C GLY A 656 -27.69 -12.34 -17.07
N GLY A 657 -26.77 -12.53 -16.10
CA GLY A 657 -27.09 -12.37 -14.67
C GLY A 657 -27.43 -10.93 -14.25
N VAL A 658 -26.91 -9.92 -14.96
CA VAL A 658 -27.26 -8.51 -14.74
C VAL A 658 -28.70 -8.27 -15.15
N ILE A 659 -29.07 -8.74 -16.34
CA ILE A 659 -30.42 -8.61 -16.91
C ILE A 659 -31.45 -9.37 -16.07
N LEU A 660 -31.12 -10.59 -15.65
CA LEU A 660 -31.92 -11.38 -14.70
C LEU A 660 -32.19 -10.60 -13.40
N ASN A 661 -31.15 -10.02 -12.80
CA ASN A 661 -31.29 -9.24 -11.58
C ASN A 661 -32.15 -7.99 -11.79
N MET A 662 -32.04 -7.33 -12.95
CA MET A 662 -32.90 -6.20 -13.30
C MET A 662 -34.38 -6.61 -13.35
N HIS A 663 -34.71 -7.69 -14.05
CA HIS A 663 -36.08 -8.21 -14.12
C HIS A 663 -36.63 -8.65 -12.75
N LEU A 664 -35.78 -9.19 -11.87
CA LEU A 664 -36.17 -9.52 -10.49
C LEU A 664 -36.53 -8.28 -9.66
N HIS A 665 -35.81 -7.17 -9.84
CA HIS A 665 -36.18 -5.91 -9.19
C HIS A 665 -37.44 -5.29 -9.81
N TRP A 666 -37.63 -5.40 -11.13
CA TRP A 666 -38.83 -4.89 -11.81
C TRP A 666 -40.13 -5.61 -11.47
N LYS A 667 -40.05 -6.78 -10.83
CA LYS A 667 -41.21 -7.46 -10.23
C LYS A 667 -41.84 -6.66 -9.08
N LYS A 668 -41.05 -5.87 -8.36
CA LYS A 668 -41.49 -5.14 -7.16
C LYS A 668 -41.32 -3.63 -7.27
N HIS A 669 -40.52 -3.15 -8.23
CA HIS A 669 -40.13 -1.76 -8.32
C HIS A 669 -40.17 -1.25 -9.77
N GLU A 670 -40.67 -0.04 -9.97
CA GLU A 670 -40.78 0.57 -11.30
C GLU A 670 -39.42 0.99 -11.87
N THR A 671 -38.47 1.36 -11.01
CA THR A 671 -37.15 1.87 -11.39
C THR A 671 -36.01 1.09 -10.73
N VAL A 672 -34.89 0.91 -11.45
CA VAL A 672 -33.67 0.26 -10.96
C VAL A 672 -32.45 1.10 -11.32
N LYS A 673 -31.52 1.28 -10.38
CA LYS A 673 -30.20 1.89 -10.64
C LYS A 673 -29.21 0.82 -11.06
N VAL A 674 -28.54 0.97 -12.19
CA VAL A 674 -27.41 0.12 -12.59
C VAL A 674 -26.13 0.88 -12.31
N ILE A 675 -25.27 0.34 -11.46
CA ILE A 675 -24.02 0.98 -11.04
C ILE A 675 -22.85 0.25 -11.72
N CYS A 676 -22.17 0.94 -12.63
CA CYS A 676 -21.06 0.47 -13.45
C CYS A 676 -19.72 0.93 -12.84
N LYS A 677 -19.06 0.08 -12.05
CA LYS A 677 -17.72 0.37 -11.48
C LYS A 677 -16.78 -0.82 -11.67
N PRO A 678 -15.62 -0.66 -12.35
CA PRO A 678 -15.09 0.52 -13.04
C PRO A 678 -15.67 0.70 -14.46
N CYS A 679 -15.87 1.94 -14.93
CA CYS A 679 -16.33 2.28 -16.29
C CYS A 679 -15.35 3.24 -16.97
N LYS A 680 -15.08 3.06 -18.26
CA LYS A 680 -14.26 3.98 -19.07
C LYS A 680 -15.09 5.17 -19.56
N PRO A 681 -14.48 6.34 -19.85
CA PRO A 681 -15.19 7.46 -20.47
C PRO A 681 -15.89 7.01 -21.77
N GLY A 682 -17.19 7.26 -21.88
CA GLY A 682 -18.02 6.85 -23.03
C GLY A 682 -18.57 5.42 -23.00
N GLN A 683 -18.02 4.52 -22.17
CA GLN A 683 -18.48 3.13 -22.08
C GLN A 683 -19.86 3.00 -21.40
N ILE A 684 -20.22 3.95 -20.53
CA ILE A 684 -21.52 3.96 -19.85
C ILE A 684 -22.68 4.06 -20.86
N GLN A 685 -22.49 4.78 -21.97
CA GLN A 685 -23.49 4.91 -23.01
C GLN A 685 -23.68 3.59 -23.79
N GLU A 686 -22.59 2.89 -24.06
CA GLU A 686 -22.63 1.56 -24.69
C GLU A 686 -23.34 0.55 -23.78
N TYR A 687 -23.05 0.57 -22.48
CA TYR A 687 -23.77 -0.25 -21.49
C TYR A 687 -25.23 0.13 -21.38
N ALA A 688 -25.58 1.42 -21.44
CA ALA A 688 -26.96 1.86 -21.42
C ALA A 688 -27.74 1.29 -22.61
N ASN A 689 -27.17 1.38 -23.82
CA ASN A 689 -27.79 0.87 -25.04
C ASN A 689 -27.90 -0.66 -25.04
N GLU A 690 -26.85 -1.37 -24.61
CA GLU A 690 -26.84 -2.84 -24.59
C GLU A 690 -27.79 -3.40 -23.52
N ILE A 691 -27.88 -2.76 -22.35
CA ILE A 691 -28.85 -3.14 -21.31
C ILE A 691 -30.28 -2.84 -21.79
N ALA A 692 -30.53 -1.69 -22.43
CA ALA A 692 -31.84 -1.36 -23.00
C ALA A 692 -32.26 -2.42 -24.03
N ARG A 693 -31.34 -2.80 -24.92
CA ARG A 693 -31.56 -3.85 -25.93
C ARG A 693 -31.88 -5.21 -25.31
N LEU A 694 -31.14 -5.62 -24.28
CA LEU A 694 -31.27 -6.96 -23.67
C LEU A 694 -32.46 -7.08 -22.70
N SER A 695 -32.82 -5.99 -22.03
CA SER A 695 -33.86 -5.98 -20.98
C SER A 695 -35.19 -5.39 -21.44
N GLY A 696 -35.21 -4.65 -22.55
CA GLY A 696 -36.37 -3.88 -23.02
C GLY A 696 -36.69 -2.67 -22.14
N GLY A 697 -35.86 -2.34 -21.16
CA GLY A 697 -36.06 -1.19 -20.26
C GLY A 697 -35.65 0.14 -20.89
N ILE A 698 -36.29 1.22 -20.44
CA ILE A 698 -36.08 2.58 -20.94
C ILE A 698 -35.07 3.32 -20.04
N PRO A 699 -33.95 3.83 -20.58
CA PRO A 699 -33.00 4.62 -19.82
C PRO A 699 -33.57 6.02 -19.53
N VAL A 700 -33.81 6.32 -18.26
CA VAL A 700 -34.44 7.58 -17.81
C VAL A 700 -33.41 8.67 -17.55
N ASN A 701 -32.30 8.32 -16.89
CA ASN A 701 -31.29 9.30 -16.50
C ASN A 701 -29.94 8.62 -16.31
N ILE A 702 -28.87 9.27 -16.77
CA ILE A 702 -27.48 8.88 -16.49
C ILE A 702 -26.95 9.89 -15.45
N ILE A 703 -26.42 9.40 -14.34
CA ILE A 703 -25.89 10.21 -13.23
C ILE A 703 -24.37 10.02 -13.24
N GLY A 704 -23.64 11.08 -13.62
CA GLY A 704 -22.17 11.01 -13.78
C GLY A 704 -21.75 10.00 -14.85
N ASP A 705 -20.58 9.39 -14.66
CA ASP A 705 -20.01 8.39 -15.58
C ASP A 705 -20.14 6.94 -15.08
N ASP A 706 -20.90 6.70 -14.00
CA ASP A 706 -20.98 5.38 -13.35
C ASP A 706 -22.40 4.82 -13.15
N THR A 707 -23.46 5.62 -13.21
CA THR A 707 -24.80 5.16 -12.80
C THR A 707 -25.88 5.44 -13.85
N ILE A 708 -26.64 4.41 -14.22
CA ILE A 708 -27.76 4.50 -15.17
C ILE A 708 -29.07 4.14 -14.46
N VAL A 709 -30.11 4.94 -14.63
CA VAL A 709 -31.45 4.65 -14.10
C VAL A 709 -32.32 4.10 -15.22
N PHE A 710 -32.83 2.88 -15.03
CA PHE A 710 -33.77 2.25 -15.96
C PHE A 710 -35.19 2.15 -15.42
N TYR A 711 -36.15 2.35 -16.31
CA TYR A 711 -37.58 2.17 -16.10
C TYR A 711 -38.09 0.97 -16.90
N ARG A 712 -38.97 0.18 -16.27
CA ARG A 712 -39.47 -1.09 -16.83
C ARG A 712 -40.54 -0.95 -17.93
N GLY A 713 -41.19 0.21 -18.06
CA GLY A 713 -42.39 0.40 -18.91
C GLY A 713 -43.71 0.33 -18.14
N LYS A 714 -44.78 0.95 -18.66
CA LYS A 714 -46.10 1.03 -17.96
C LYS A 714 -46.75 -0.35 -17.79
N ASN A 715 -46.60 -1.22 -18.79
CA ASN A 715 -47.21 -2.55 -18.85
C ASN A 715 -46.16 -3.68 -18.79
N TYR A 716 -45.21 -3.57 -17.86
CA TYR A 716 -44.16 -4.58 -17.74
C TYR A 716 -44.74 -5.98 -17.44
N VAL A 717 -44.51 -6.91 -18.36
CA VAL A 717 -44.78 -8.34 -18.20
C VAL A 717 -43.44 -9.05 -18.03
N GLN A 718 -43.35 -9.95 -17.05
CA GLN A 718 -42.14 -10.72 -16.82
C GLN A 718 -41.86 -11.62 -18.04
N PRO A 719 -40.69 -11.53 -18.69
CA PRO A 719 -40.37 -12.37 -19.84
C PRO A 719 -40.22 -13.83 -19.42
N GLU A 720 -40.64 -14.75 -20.30
CA GLU A 720 -40.54 -16.20 -20.09
C GLU A 720 -39.08 -16.66 -19.92
N VAL A 721 -38.17 -16.04 -20.69
CA VAL A 721 -36.72 -16.22 -20.55
C VAL A 721 -36.12 -14.98 -19.88
N MET A 722 -35.87 -15.10 -18.57
CA MET A 722 -35.36 -13.99 -17.73
C MET A 722 -33.91 -13.57 -18.00
N SER A 723 -33.15 -14.39 -18.72
CA SER A 723 -31.77 -14.11 -19.13
C SER A 723 -31.65 -14.43 -20.61
N PRO A 724 -31.60 -13.43 -21.51
CA PRO A 724 -31.55 -13.67 -22.95
C PRO A 724 -30.38 -14.58 -23.35
N VAL A 725 -30.62 -15.47 -24.31
CA VAL A 725 -29.63 -16.44 -24.84
C VAL A 725 -28.46 -15.71 -25.52
N ASP A 726 -28.69 -14.49 -25.99
CA ASP A 726 -27.71 -13.61 -26.64
C ASP A 726 -26.66 -13.03 -25.68
N THR A 727 -26.62 -13.48 -24.42
CA THR A 727 -25.68 -13.00 -23.40
C THR A 727 -24.62 -14.04 -23.05
N LEU A 728 -23.41 -13.56 -22.74
CA LEU A 728 -22.34 -14.45 -22.27
C LEU A 728 -22.69 -15.02 -20.91
N SER A 729 -22.27 -16.27 -20.66
CA SER A 729 -22.32 -16.84 -19.31
C SER A 729 -21.38 -16.10 -18.37
N LYS A 730 -21.68 -16.10 -17.06
CA LYS A 730 -20.88 -15.44 -16.02
C LYS A 730 -19.38 -15.77 -16.10
N LYS A 731 -19.03 -17.01 -16.47
CA LYS A 731 -17.64 -17.46 -16.62
C LYS A 731 -17.00 -16.90 -17.89
N LYS A 732 -17.69 -16.98 -19.04
CA LYS A 732 -17.19 -16.48 -20.32
C LYS A 732 -17.04 -14.96 -20.31
N ALA A 733 -17.96 -14.22 -19.68
CA ALA A 733 -17.86 -12.77 -19.50
C ALA A 733 -16.62 -12.35 -18.69
N LEU A 734 -16.28 -13.11 -17.63
CA LEU A 734 -15.06 -12.88 -16.87
C LEU A 734 -13.79 -13.18 -17.68
N GLU A 735 -13.82 -14.22 -18.52
CA GLU A 735 -12.70 -14.55 -19.40
C GLU A 735 -12.50 -13.45 -20.45
N LYS A 736 -13.56 -13.02 -21.15
CA LYS A 736 -13.56 -11.89 -22.09
C LYS A 736 -12.90 -10.64 -21.48
N SER A 737 -13.35 -10.23 -20.29
CA SER A 737 -12.79 -9.08 -19.56
C SER A 737 -11.29 -9.19 -19.28
N LYS A 738 -10.76 -10.40 -19.00
CA LYS A 738 -9.32 -10.60 -18.81
C LYS A 738 -8.54 -10.41 -20.10
N TYR A 739 -9.10 -10.83 -21.24
CA TYR A 739 -8.48 -10.63 -22.55
C TYR A 739 -8.51 -9.16 -22.97
N GLU A 740 -9.62 -8.46 -22.77
CA GLU A 740 -9.75 -7.01 -23.05
C GLU A 740 -8.75 -6.18 -22.25
N GLN A 741 -8.60 -6.47 -20.95
CA GLN A 741 -7.61 -5.77 -20.12
C GLN A 741 -6.18 -6.05 -20.62
N SER A 742 -5.88 -7.30 -20.99
CA SER A 742 -4.57 -7.64 -21.54
C SER A 742 -4.33 -6.95 -22.89
N LEU A 743 -5.35 -6.80 -23.72
CA LEU A 743 -5.25 -6.10 -25.00
C LEU A 743 -4.92 -4.62 -24.79
N GLU A 744 -5.66 -3.96 -23.91
CA GLU A 744 -5.43 -2.55 -23.55
C GLU A 744 -4.02 -2.30 -23.03
N THR A 745 -3.49 -3.18 -22.17
CA THR A 745 -2.10 -3.05 -21.70
C THR A 745 -1.08 -3.20 -22.82
N VAL A 746 -1.34 -4.06 -23.81
CA VAL A 746 -0.45 -4.26 -24.96
C VAL A 746 -0.53 -3.06 -25.91
N GLN A 747 -1.72 -2.54 -26.18
CA GLN A 747 -1.93 -1.34 -27.00
C GLN A 747 -1.26 -0.11 -26.41
N ARG A 748 -1.38 0.09 -25.08
CA ARG A 748 -0.66 1.16 -24.38
C ARG A 748 0.86 1.00 -24.50
N PHE A 749 1.38 -0.22 -24.40
CA PHE A 749 2.81 -0.49 -24.58
C PHE A 749 3.28 -0.20 -26.01
N ILE A 750 2.48 -0.56 -27.03
CA ILE A 750 2.76 -0.25 -28.44
C ILE A 750 2.83 1.26 -28.64
N ALA A 751 1.81 2.01 -28.19
CA ALA A 751 1.76 3.46 -28.33
C ALA A 751 2.96 4.16 -27.67
N ILE A 752 3.35 3.73 -26.46
CA ILE A 752 4.54 4.26 -25.77
C ILE A 752 5.81 3.96 -26.56
N SER A 753 5.95 2.71 -27.05
CA SER A 753 7.15 2.28 -27.78
C SER A 753 7.27 2.97 -29.15
N GLU A 754 6.14 3.20 -29.84
CA GLU A 754 6.10 3.96 -31.09
C GLU A 754 6.47 5.43 -30.87
N LYS A 755 6.02 6.04 -29.77
CA LYS A 755 6.43 7.40 -29.41
C LYS A 755 7.92 7.50 -29.07
N GLU A 756 8.47 6.50 -28.37
CA GLU A 756 9.90 6.41 -28.09
C GLU A 756 10.72 6.31 -29.38
N LEU A 757 10.25 5.52 -30.36
CA LEU A 757 10.88 5.40 -31.67
C LEU A 757 10.81 6.71 -32.47
N GLU A 758 9.68 7.42 -32.43
CA GLU A 758 9.52 8.74 -33.06
C GLU A 758 10.47 9.78 -32.46
N LEU A 759 10.58 9.82 -31.13
CA LEU A 759 11.51 10.70 -30.41
C LEU A 759 12.97 10.37 -30.74
N TYR A 760 13.29 9.09 -30.89
CA TYR A 760 14.61 8.65 -31.33
C TYR A 760 14.94 9.17 -32.74
N TYR A 761 14.01 9.06 -33.70
CA TYR A 761 14.23 9.62 -35.04
C TYR A 761 14.39 11.14 -35.04
N ARG A 762 13.59 11.84 -34.23
CA ARG A 762 13.72 13.29 -34.06
C ARG A 762 15.07 13.67 -33.47
N HIS A 763 15.59 12.89 -32.53
CA HIS A 763 16.91 13.10 -31.95
C HIS A 763 18.03 12.85 -32.97
N VAL A 764 17.96 11.75 -33.74
CA VAL A 764 18.93 11.45 -34.81
C VAL A 764 18.92 12.52 -35.90
N ALA A 765 17.75 13.05 -36.26
CA ALA A 765 17.62 14.13 -37.24
C ALA A 765 18.23 15.46 -36.76
N LEU A 766 18.21 15.74 -35.45
CA LEU A 766 18.73 16.98 -34.87
C LEU A 766 20.22 16.91 -34.52
N TYR A 767 20.73 15.75 -34.11
CA TYR A 767 22.07 15.60 -33.54
C TYR A 767 22.97 14.57 -34.25
N GLY A 768 22.48 13.91 -35.31
CA GLY A 768 23.18 12.85 -36.01
C GLY A 768 23.17 11.51 -35.25
N ILE A 769 23.65 10.44 -35.89
CA ILE A 769 23.73 9.11 -35.28
C ILE A 769 24.88 9.12 -34.26
N PRO A 770 24.64 8.76 -32.97
CA PRO A 770 25.72 8.53 -32.03
C PRO A 770 26.56 7.36 -32.55
N GLN A 771 27.83 7.60 -32.90
CA GLN A 771 28.75 6.52 -33.27
C GLN A 771 28.82 5.54 -32.10
N SER A 772 28.41 4.30 -32.33
CA SER A 772 28.76 3.21 -31.43
C SER A 772 30.27 3.05 -31.48
N HIS A 773 30.94 3.24 -30.33
CA HIS A 773 32.31 2.77 -30.16
C HIS A 773 32.34 1.28 -30.52
N LYS A 774 32.89 0.97 -31.69
CA LYS A 774 33.34 -0.38 -32.03
C LYS A 774 34.40 -0.75 -31.00
N ALA A 775 34.16 -1.82 -30.26
CA ALA A 775 35.23 -2.54 -29.61
C ALA A 775 35.97 -3.32 -30.71
N ASP A 776 37.20 -2.91 -30.99
CA ASP A 776 38.13 -3.66 -31.81
C ASP A 776 38.39 -5.04 -31.20
N LEU A 777 38.36 -6.07 -32.05
CA LEU A 777 39.20 -7.25 -31.91
C LEU A 777 39.75 -7.56 -33.29
N VAL A 778 41.06 -7.32 -33.40
CA VAL A 778 41.93 -7.61 -34.53
C VAL A 778 42.28 -9.10 -34.53
N CYS A 779 42.00 -9.76 -35.66
CA CYS A 779 42.74 -10.85 -36.32
C CYS A 779 42.02 -10.94 -37.69
N GLY A 780 42.62 -10.78 -38.85
CA GLY A 780 43.94 -11.19 -39.31
C GLY A 780 43.68 -11.94 -40.63
N ASP A 781 43.94 -11.24 -41.74
CA ASP A 781 44.18 -11.68 -43.12
C ASP A 781 43.17 -12.48 -43.98
N ASP A 782 43.13 -12.01 -45.24
CA ASP A 782 43.09 -12.75 -46.50
C ASP A 782 41.78 -13.40 -46.99
N ARG A 783 41.02 -12.68 -47.83
CA ARG A 783 41.08 -12.80 -49.31
C ARG A 783 39.83 -12.26 -50.03
N GLU A 784 40.14 -11.61 -51.15
CA GLU A 784 39.39 -11.51 -52.40
C GLU A 784 38.10 -10.67 -52.53
N ALA A 785 38.32 -9.55 -53.24
CA ALA A 785 37.71 -9.21 -54.52
C ALA A 785 36.18 -8.98 -54.53
N SER A 786 35.75 -7.72 -54.57
CA SER A 786 35.52 -6.97 -55.82
C SER A 786 34.44 -7.60 -56.70
N LEU A 787 33.23 -7.02 -56.68
CA LEU A 787 32.49 -6.79 -57.93
C LEU A 787 31.47 -5.64 -57.78
N LEU A 788 31.78 -4.56 -58.53
CA LEU A 788 30.89 -3.61 -59.21
C LEU A 788 30.19 -2.47 -58.42
N LYS A 789 30.98 -1.40 -58.34
CA LYS A 789 30.69 0.00 -58.72
C LYS A 789 29.58 0.24 -59.77
N MET A 790 28.89 1.36 -59.55
CA MET A 790 28.47 2.44 -60.49
C MET A 790 27.44 2.10 -61.57
N GLY A 791 26.51 2.97 -61.97
CA GLY A 791 26.19 4.38 -61.69
C GLY A 791 24.66 4.56 -61.79
N GLY A 792 24.02 5.72 -61.68
CA GLY A 792 24.39 7.07 -62.06
C GLY A 792 23.34 7.59 -63.05
N LEU A 793 22.80 8.80 -62.78
CA LEU A 793 21.92 9.68 -63.59
C LEU A 793 20.38 9.58 -63.52
N ASP A 794 19.82 10.52 -62.75
CA ASP A 794 19.14 11.78 -63.17
C ASP A 794 17.74 11.81 -63.85
N GLN A 795 16.92 12.73 -63.27
CA GLN A 795 15.81 13.54 -63.78
C GLN A 795 14.51 12.93 -64.37
N GLY A 796 13.36 13.41 -63.84
CA GLY A 796 12.20 13.79 -64.68
C GLY A 796 10.79 13.31 -64.27
N LYS A 797 10.08 14.16 -63.52
CA LYS A 797 8.65 14.55 -63.58
C LYS A 797 7.48 13.57 -63.89
N ASP A 798 6.48 13.73 -63.02
CA ASP A 798 5.01 13.84 -63.24
C ASP A 798 4.11 12.59 -63.42
N GLN A 799 2.93 12.71 -62.77
CA GLN A 799 1.63 12.03 -62.94
C GLN A 799 1.24 10.84 -62.05
N GLU A 800 0.30 11.11 -61.13
CA GLU A 800 -0.76 10.18 -60.72
C GLU A 800 -1.69 9.88 -61.92
N PRO A 801 -2.27 8.67 -62.03
CA PRO A 801 -3.60 8.46 -61.44
C PRO A 801 -3.95 7.03 -60.94
N HIS A 802 -5.03 7.02 -60.17
CA HIS A 802 -5.92 5.98 -59.63
C HIS A 802 -6.07 4.57 -60.27
N LEU A 803 -6.41 3.64 -59.35
CA LEU A 803 -7.29 2.45 -59.42
C LEU A 803 -7.01 1.33 -60.43
N ALA A 804 -6.74 0.11 -59.92
CA ALA A 804 -7.63 -1.04 -60.07
C ALA A 804 -7.17 -2.30 -59.29
N THR A 805 -8.15 -2.85 -58.59
CA THR A 805 -8.42 -4.21 -58.11
C THR A 805 -7.77 -5.38 -58.88
N ASN A 806 -7.36 -6.43 -58.17
CA ASN A 806 -7.61 -7.87 -58.41
C ASN A 806 -6.89 -8.68 -57.31
N GLN A 807 -7.56 -9.40 -56.39
CA GLN A 807 -8.24 -10.69 -56.51
C GLN A 807 -7.35 -11.89 -56.86
N PHE A 808 -7.71 -13.03 -56.26
CA PHE A 808 -7.22 -14.42 -56.38
C PHE A 808 -6.02 -14.82 -55.47
N SER A 809 -6.04 -15.92 -54.71
CA SER A 809 -7.07 -16.96 -54.48
C SER A 809 -6.61 -17.95 -53.40
N ASP A 810 -7.57 -18.56 -52.73
CA ASP A 810 -7.45 -19.73 -51.85
C ASP A 810 -6.91 -20.97 -52.58
N LEU A 811 -6.13 -21.78 -51.85
CA LEU A 811 -6.02 -23.23 -52.06
C LEU A 811 -5.95 -23.94 -50.70
N HIS A 812 -7.02 -24.67 -50.40
CA HIS A 812 -7.16 -25.66 -49.33
C HIS A 812 -6.17 -26.82 -49.46
N ILE A 813 -5.57 -27.30 -48.36
CA ILE A 813 -5.23 -28.73 -48.18
C ILE A 813 -5.53 -29.16 -46.72
N SER A 814 -6.14 -30.35 -46.68
CA SER A 814 -6.83 -31.19 -45.70
C SER A 814 -6.28 -31.44 -44.29
N ASP A 815 -7.25 -31.68 -43.38
CA ASP A 815 -7.16 -32.49 -42.16
C ASP A 815 -6.70 -33.93 -42.44
N VAL A 816 -5.79 -34.45 -41.60
CA VAL A 816 -5.65 -35.89 -41.33
C VAL A 816 -5.40 -36.06 -39.84
N SER A 817 -6.30 -36.81 -39.19
CA SER A 817 -6.18 -37.31 -37.83
C SER A 817 -5.56 -38.70 -37.86
N GLU A 818 -4.48 -38.93 -37.11
CA GLU A 818 -4.18 -40.25 -36.55
C GLU A 818 -3.18 -40.17 -35.38
N SER A 819 -3.08 -41.29 -34.68
CA SER A 819 -2.96 -41.49 -33.24
C SER A 819 -1.58 -41.93 -32.75
N ASP A 820 -1.36 -41.66 -31.45
CA ASP A 820 -0.70 -42.50 -30.43
C ASP A 820 0.83 -42.83 -30.44
N GLU A 821 1.39 -42.69 -29.22
CA GLU A 821 2.53 -43.39 -28.55
C GLU A 821 3.97 -43.12 -29.02
N GLU A 822 4.78 -42.44 -28.19
CA GLU A 822 6.00 -42.96 -27.48
C GLU A 822 7.27 -42.96 -28.39
N ASP A 823 8.51 -42.64 -28.01
CA ASP A 823 9.18 -42.30 -26.76
C ASP A 823 10.54 -41.61 -27.09
N SER A 824 11.12 -40.94 -26.09
CA SER A 824 12.55 -40.68 -25.80
C SER A 824 13.63 -40.50 -26.89
N SER A 825 14.35 -39.37 -26.81
CA SER A 825 15.76 -39.28 -26.39
C SER A 825 16.19 -37.79 -26.38
N GLY A 826 16.74 -37.27 -25.27
CA GLY A 826 18.18 -37.13 -25.05
C GLY A 826 18.64 -35.76 -25.59
N SER A 827 19.31 -34.87 -24.87
CA SER A 827 20.16 -35.01 -23.70
C SER A 827 20.62 -33.62 -23.24
N GLU A 828 20.82 -33.43 -21.94
CA GLU A 828 22.01 -32.72 -21.44
C GLU A 828 22.24 -33.09 -19.98
N TYR A 829 23.52 -33.15 -19.65
CA TYR A 829 24.16 -34.01 -18.68
C TYR A 829 24.73 -33.11 -17.58
N ASP A 830 24.46 -33.43 -16.32
CA ASP A 830 25.23 -32.95 -15.19
C ASP A 830 25.96 -34.15 -14.59
N VAL A 831 27.30 -34.09 -14.55
CA VAL A 831 28.16 -35.09 -13.89
C VAL A 831 28.87 -34.41 -12.72
N ASN A 832 28.47 -34.90 -11.54
CA ASN A 832 29.21 -35.21 -10.31
C ASN A 832 30.15 -34.19 -9.67
N ASN A 833 29.95 -34.04 -8.35
CA ASN A 833 30.95 -34.46 -7.38
C ASN A 833 30.29 -35.40 -6.36
N ASN A 834 31.01 -36.46 -6.01
CA ASN A 834 30.58 -37.60 -5.20
C ASN A 834 31.73 -37.92 -4.24
N GLU A 835 31.48 -37.97 -2.94
CA GLU A 835 32.24 -38.74 -1.93
C GLU A 835 31.19 -39.15 -0.88
N THR A 836 30.54 -40.30 -1.03
CA THR A 836 30.84 -41.61 -0.40
C THR A 836 30.71 -41.64 1.12
N GLU A 837 29.56 -42.12 1.61
CA GLU A 837 29.43 -42.78 2.90
C GLU A 837 29.05 -44.26 2.64
N SER A 838 29.84 -45.18 3.18
CA SER A 838 29.53 -46.61 3.22
C SER A 838 29.07 -47.01 4.63
N MET A 839 28.02 -47.82 4.66
CA MET A 839 27.55 -48.55 5.84
C MET A 839 28.52 -49.67 6.23
N THR A 840 28.76 -49.83 7.53
CA THR A 840 28.99 -51.14 8.15
C THR A 840 28.16 -51.26 9.42
N SER A 841 27.61 -52.46 9.60
CA SER A 841 26.84 -52.92 10.75
C SER A 841 27.77 -53.70 11.69
N ILE A 842 27.45 -53.76 12.99
CA ILE A 842 27.36 -54.96 13.84
C ILE A 842 27.10 -54.53 15.31
N SER A 843 26.26 -55.34 15.94
CA SER A 843 25.72 -55.38 17.30
C SER A 843 26.75 -55.63 18.41
N GLU A 844 26.48 -55.17 19.65
CA GLU A 844 26.28 -55.98 20.88
C GLU A 844 26.39 -55.13 22.17
N ASP A 845 25.35 -55.26 23.01
CA ASP A 845 25.33 -55.42 24.48
C ASP A 845 26.00 -54.47 25.51
N ALA A 846 25.13 -54.08 26.45
CA ALA A 846 25.25 -54.14 27.93
C ALA A 846 25.78 -52.95 28.78
N SER A 847 25.04 -52.77 29.90
CA SER A 847 25.31 -52.02 31.15
C SER A 847 25.19 -50.49 31.07
N VAL A 848 24.22 -49.81 31.71
CA VAL A 848 23.80 -49.77 33.12
C VAL A 848 24.97 -49.54 34.08
N SER A 849 25.22 -48.27 34.42
CA SER A 849 25.65 -47.89 35.76
C SER A 849 25.10 -46.51 36.12
N ASP A 850 24.35 -46.55 37.21
CA ASP A 850 23.73 -45.48 37.96
C ASP A 850 24.77 -44.98 38.97
N HIS A 851 25.03 -43.68 39.07
CA HIS A 851 25.61 -43.08 40.27
C HIS A 851 25.26 -41.60 40.36
N GLY A 852 24.49 -41.27 41.40
CA GLY A 852 24.15 -39.92 41.80
C GLY A 852 25.31 -39.18 42.46
N GLY A 853 25.11 -37.87 42.60
CA GLY A 853 25.99 -36.97 43.33
C GLY A 853 25.38 -35.57 43.41
N LEU A 854 24.53 -35.36 44.42
CA LEU A 854 24.26 -34.04 44.99
C LEU A 854 25.55 -33.47 45.60
N ALA A 855 25.84 -32.17 45.38
CA ALA A 855 26.14 -31.20 46.45
C ALA A 855 26.63 -29.82 45.92
N ASN A 856 25.98 -28.78 46.47
CA ASN A 856 26.45 -27.47 46.95
C ASN A 856 27.26 -26.45 46.13
N TRP A 857 26.65 -25.25 46.07
CA TRP A 857 27.13 -23.92 46.49
C TRP A 857 28.55 -23.80 47.06
N GLY A 858 29.28 -22.80 46.56
CA GLY A 858 30.47 -22.23 47.20
C GLY A 858 31.16 -21.19 46.31
N GLU A 859 31.26 -19.97 46.84
CA GLU A 859 31.97 -18.77 46.38
C GLU A 859 33.28 -19.00 45.57
N VAL A 860 33.48 -18.25 44.49
CA VAL A 860 34.33 -17.03 44.36
C VAL A 860 34.03 -16.34 43.03
#